data_AF-G8WR98-F1
#
_entry.id   AF-G8WR98-F1
#
_cell.length_a   1.000
_cell.length_b   1.000
_cell.length_c   1.000
_cell.angle_alpha   90.00
_cell.angle_beta   90.00
_cell.angle_gamma   90.00
#
_symmetry.space_group_name_H-M   'P 1'
#
loop_
_entity.id
_entity.type
_entity.pdbx_description
1 polymer ?
#
loop_
_entity_poly.entity_id
_entity_poly.type
_entity_poly.pdbx_seq_one_letter_code
_entity_poly.pdbx_strand_id
1 'polypeptide(L)'
;MGRMPADQLSPAGTPAAGPDAVPQDGDWWQLYLHFTDWAEAENVAASHLAPLLHQAEADNTVTGWWYIRKHPCWRVRVRIRAQEHSVKARVSAVLDGLTAAGHLDRWWTGIYEPETAAFGNTIGMSLAHALFHADSRAILDLHHRGETALGRRELSILLCTTMMRAAALEWYEQGDVWHHVAQERPLPADVPPDRLQALTADLRQIMAADTAPDGPLLGPDGPVAFAADWADAFRRTGRDLAATARNGSLDRGLRQVLAYHVIFHWNRLGLPARTQSILSWAARAYILGPAAQPARSAIPHQTRPQSPAPTSADRIARRFPLVYRPHLTCPDLPTRVAQVRRHADAGQHQPDPEAAIDRACAAWNLAALIAADCGMPGLAADLCTRQFRVFHAAWPVAGRTAIASLQPLANLARLTHRAGDPEGAFQTLHALDHAVHHGGSTVIHGIPISFDRFTATGTDRKEVSAWLRTLLLDDGTRFLAAAGQWTRAAAHAAMHDDHAERLHEARQTQVITQLQQGRADSALETLKTATRTEPWEQAVAACLRTYHDALNHHLTTDGAAATLNAIQQAHRSLAPSGMLFSIRLALIAADLTAEHAPQQAQTLRTNLIQAAADSQDAYAAREVLHHPNVSKQADPATTQALRTLLDNAGLEQGHMPTPLLTDLMASLDTAEPALTRALSARTSE
;
A
#
# COMPACT_ATOMS: atom_id res chain seq x y z
N MET A 1 45.90 8.39 12.89
CA MET A 1 46.60 8.24 11.60
C MET A 1 46.84 6.77 11.36
N GLY A 2 46.32 6.23 10.25
CA GLY A 2 46.52 4.84 9.84
C GLY A 2 45.59 4.51 8.68
N ARG A 3 46.10 4.65 7.44
CA ARG A 3 45.43 4.29 6.19
C ARG A 3 45.31 2.75 6.11
N MET A 4 44.16 2.25 5.66
CA MET A 4 44.04 0.88 5.14
C MET A 4 44.24 0.86 3.61
N PRO A 5 44.77 -0.25 3.05
CA PRO A 5 45.25 -0.33 1.68
C PRO A 5 44.13 -0.60 0.67
N ALA A 6 44.35 -0.13 -0.56
CA ALA A 6 43.63 -0.54 -1.76
C ALA A 6 44.21 -1.85 -2.30
N ASP A 7 43.31 -2.66 -2.87
CA ASP A 7 43.52 -3.81 -3.76
C ASP A 7 43.06 -5.14 -3.17
N GLN A 8 41.80 -5.49 -3.47
CA GLN A 8 41.36 -6.85 -3.84
C GLN A 8 39.85 -6.86 -4.15
N LEU A 9 39.45 -6.31 -5.30
CA LEU A 9 38.23 -6.73 -5.99
C LEU A 9 38.46 -6.53 -7.50
N SER A 10 39.14 -7.49 -8.13
CA SER A 10 38.96 -7.71 -9.58
C SER A 10 37.64 -8.46 -9.79
N PRO A 11 36.80 -8.07 -10.76
CA PRO A 11 35.55 -8.76 -11.03
C PRO A 11 35.84 -10.02 -11.86
N ALA A 12 35.51 -11.19 -11.31
CA ALA A 12 35.51 -12.44 -12.04
C ALA A 12 34.22 -12.58 -12.86
N GLY A 13 34.36 -12.80 -14.17
CA GLY A 13 33.48 -13.64 -14.97
C GLY A 13 32.22 -13.02 -15.54
N THR A 14 32.30 -12.52 -16.77
CA THR A 14 31.15 -12.26 -17.65
C THR A 14 30.47 -13.59 -18.02
N PRO A 15 29.15 -13.79 -17.81
CA PRO A 15 28.42 -14.90 -18.41
C PRO A 15 28.25 -14.64 -19.91
N ALA A 16 28.45 -15.68 -20.71
CA ALA A 16 28.34 -15.66 -22.16
C ALA A 16 27.00 -15.10 -22.66
N ALA A 17 27.08 -14.25 -23.69
CA ALA A 17 25.95 -13.63 -24.37
C ALA A 17 25.02 -14.67 -25.01
N GLY A 18 23.74 -14.64 -24.64
CA GLY A 18 22.66 -15.19 -25.44
C GLY A 18 22.31 -14.25 -26.60
N PRO A 19 21.71 -14.76 -27.70
CA PRO A 19 21.38 -13.96 -28.87
C PRO A 19 20.10 -13.16 -28.56
N ASP A 20 20.25 -11.96 -28.01
CA ASP A 20 19.34 -10.79 -28.11
C ASP A 20 19.86 -9.66 -27.20
N ALA A 21 21.14 -9.31 -27.35
CA ALA A 21 21.72 -8.15 -26.68
C ALA A 21 21.11 -6.86 -27.27
N VAL A 22 20.32 -6.15 -26.47
CA VAL A 22 19.79 -4.82 -26.78
C VAL A 22 20.95 -3.88 -27.15
N PRO A 23 20.90 -3.13 -28.26
CA PRO A 23 22.01 -2.28 -28.69
C PRO A 23 22.32 -1.20 -27.64
N GLN A 24 23.54 -1.19 -27.10
CA GLN A 24 24.10 -0.04 -26.41
C GLN A 24 24.51 1.00 -27.45
N ASP A 25 23.59 1.87 -27.85
CA ASP A 25 23.84 2.91 -28.86
C ASP A 25 23.48 4.30 -28.30
N GLY A 26 24.51 5.10 -27.97
CA GLY A 26 24.45 6.55 -27.65
C GLY A 26 23.80 6.99 -26.33
N ASP A 27 24.44 7.92 -25.61
CA ASP A 27 23.82 8.62 -24.49
C ASP A 27 22.64 9.51 -24.97
N TRP A 28 21.59 9.61 -24.16
CA TRP A 28 20.45 10.47 -24.44
C TRP A 28 20.82 11.95 -24.37
N TRP A 29 20.58 12.68 -25.46
CA TRP A 29 20.67 14.14 -25.49
C TRP A 29 19.33 14.76 -25.08
N GLN A 30 19.30 15.50 -23.96
CA GLN A 30 18.09 16.16 -23.48
C GLN A 30 18.03 17.63 -23.84
N LEU A 31 16.86 18.04 -24.34
CA LEU A 31 16.49 19.37 -24.74
C LEU A 31 15.27 19.83 -23.94
N TYR A 32 15.30 21.08 -23.49
CA TYR A 32 14.17 21.77 -22.90
C TYR A 32 13.66 22.81 -23.89
N LEU A 33 12.38 22.72 -24.25
CA LEU A 33 11.72 23.67 -25.14
C LEU A 33 10.69 24.46 -24.34
N HIS A 34 10.92 25.77 -24.18
CA HIS A 34 9.97 26.69 -23.56
C HIS A 34 9.17 27.37 -24.66
N PHE A 35 7.95 26.88 -24.91
CA PHE A 35 7.06 27.46 -25.91
C PHE A 35 6.48 28.79 -25.43
N THR A 36 6.40 29.76 -26.33
CA THR A 36 5.77 31.06 -26.06
C THR A 36 4.27 30.90 -25.80
N ASP A 37 3.63 30.04 -26.60
CA ASP A 37 2.24 29.64 -26.42
C ASP A 37 2.17 28.11 -26.20
N TRP A 38 1.72 27.72 -25.03
CA TRP A 38 1.58 26.31 -24.66
C TRP A 38 0.49 25.58 -25.45
N ALA A 39 -0.56 26.29 -25.89
CA ALA A 39 -1.64 25.70 -26.67
C ALA A 39 -1.16 25.30 -28.08
N GLU A 40 -0.27 26.09 -28.67
CA GLU A 40 0.33 25.84 -29.99
C GLU A 40 1.55 24.92 -29.94
N ALA A 41 2.03 24.53 -28.75
CA ALA A 41 3.25 23.74 -28.60
C ALA A 41 3.25 22.43 -29.41
N GLU A 42 2.11 21.73 -29.45
CA GLU A 42 1.96 20.50 -30.24
C GLU A 42 1.97 20.76 -31.73
N ASN A 43 1.29 21.81 -32.18
CA ASN A 43 1.26 22.22 -33.58
C ASN A 43 2.66 22.59 -34.09
N VAL A 44 3.40 23.38 -33.31
CA VAL A 44 4.79 23.75 -33.60
C VAL A 44 5.69 22.50 -33.61
N ALA A 45 5.56 21.61 -32.63
CA ALA A 45 6.34 20.38 -32.58
C ALA A 45 6.05 19.45 -33.77
N ALA A 46 4.77 19.26 -34.13
CA ALA A 46 4.36 18.43 -35.26
C ALA A 46 4.81 19.03 -36.60
N SER A 47 4.76 20.35 -36.75
CA SER A 47 5.10 21.03 -38.01
C SER A 47 6.61 21.17 -38.25
N HIS A 48 7.39 21.35 -37.18
CA HIS A 48 8.81 21.71 -37.30
C HIS A 48 9.78 20.67 -36.73
N LEU A 49 9.43 20.05 -35.60
CA LEU A 49 10.32 19.12 -34.91
C LEU A 49 10.15 17.67 -35.40
N ALA A 50 8.91 17.21 -35.58
CA ALA A 50 8.62 15.84 -36.03
C ALA A 50 9.25 15.51 -37.40
N PRO A 51 9.14 16.36 -38.44
CA PRO A 51 9.72 16.04 -39.75
C PRO A 51 11.25 15.90 -39.68
N LEU A 52 11.91 16.75 -38.89
CA LEU A 52 13.35 16.68 -38.67
C LEU A 52 13.76 15.38 -37.99
N LEU A 53 13.04 14.98 -36.93
CA LEU A 53 13.34 13.75 -36.19
C LEU A 53 13.03 12.51 -37.03
N HIS A 54 11.93 12.49 -37.79
CA HIS A 54 11.62 11.42 -38.73
C HIS A 54 12.68 11.27 -39.82
N GLN A 55 13.17 12.38 -40.37
CA GLN A 55 14.26 12.34 -41.35
C GLN A 55 15.55 11.82 -40.72
N ALA A 56 15.88 12.27 -39.49
CA ALA A 56 17.08 11.81 -38.79
C ALA A 56 17.05 10.31 -38.47
N GLU A 57 15.86 9.75 -38.24
CA GLU A 57 15.64 8.30 -38.10
C GLU A 57 15.77 7.55 -39.42
N ALA A 58 15.17 8.07 -40.50
CA ALA A 58 15.32 7.50 -41.84
C ALA A 58 16.79 7.47 -42.29
N ASP A 59 17.55 8.51 -41.93
CA ASP A 59 18.98 8.63 -42.19
C ASP A 59 19.84 7.80 -41.20
N ASN A 60 19.23 7.05 -40.27
CA ASN A 60 19.91 6.26 -39.23
C ASN A 60 20.88 7.04 -38.33
N THR A 61 20.65 8.33 -38.17
CA THR A 61 21.47 9.21 -37.32
C THR A 61 20.94 9.32 -35.89
N VAL A 62 19.63 9.09 -35.72
CA VAL A 62 18.93 8.97 -34.44
C VAL A 62 18.36 7.57 -34.33
N THR A 63 18.57 6.92 -33.18
CA THR A 63 18.08 5.55 -32.89
C THR A 63 16.84 5.53 -32.00
N GLY A 64 16.32 6.70 -31.66
CA GLY A 64 15.08 6.89 -30.93
C GLY A 64 15.00 8.30 -30.34
N TRP A 65 13.79 8.81 -30.26
CA TRP A 65 13.50 10.08 -29.60
C TRP A 65 12.14 10.02 -28.94
N TRP A 66 11.97 10.78 -27.86
CA TRP A 66 10.68 10.93 -27.21
C TRP A 66 10.61 12.27 -26.47
N TYR A 67 9.41 12.74 -26.20
CA TYR A 67 9.22 13.95 -25.40
C TYR A 67 8.35 13.68 -24.18
N ILE A 68 8.30 14.62 -23.25
CA ILE A 68 7.25 14.67 -22.22
C ILE A 68 6.87 16.13 -21.97
N ARG A 69 5.58 16.37 -21.74
CA ARG A 69 5.07 17.72 -21.43
C ARG A 69 5.11 17.94 -19.92
N LYS A 70 5.93 18.88 -19.45
CA LYS A 70 6.01 19.28 -18.04
C LYS A 70 6.14 20.80 -17.97
N HIS A 71 5.00 21.49 -17.84
CA HIS A 71 4.94 22.95 -17.81
C HIS A 71 6.01 23.53 -16.86
N PRO A 72 6.78 24.55 -17.30
CA PRO A 72 6.58 25.34 -18.51
C PRO A 72 7.24 24.77 -19.79
N CYS A 73 7.87 23.60 -19.77
CA CYS A 73 8.66 23.12 -20.91
C CYS A 73 8.23 21.74 -21.43
N TRP A 74 8.51 21.48 -22.69
CA TRP A 74 8.65 20.11 -23.16
C TRP A 74 10.08 19.66 -22.92
N ARG A 75 10.26 18.41 -22.48
CA ARG A 75 11.57 17.78 -22.37
C ARG A 75 11.69 16.73 -23.47
N VAL A 76 12.48 17.04 -24.49
CA VAL A 76 12.73 16.15 -25.63
C VAL A 76 14.04 15.42 -25.36
N ARG A 77 14.06 14.10 -25.56
CA ARG A 77 15.27 13.28 -25.48
C ARG A 77 15.49 12.65 -26.83
N VAL A 78 16.71 12.77 -27.34
CA VAL A 78 17.12 12.22 -28.63
C VAL A 78 18.34 11.34 -28.40
N ARG A 79 18.25 10.08 -28.82
CA ARG A 79 19.35 9.12 -28.76
C ARG A 79 20.10 9.18 -30.09
N ILE A 80 21.27 9.79 -30.05
CA ILE A 80 22.10 10.04 -31.24
C ILE A 80 23.15 8.95 -31.35
N ARG A 81 23.34 8.39 -32.55
CA ARG A 81 24.41 7.42 -32.79
C ARG A 81 25.77 8.09 -32.59
N ALA A 82 26.72 7.38 -31.96
CA ALA A 82 27.96 7.95 -31.43
C ALA A 82 28.84 8.74 -32.45
N GLN A 83 28.64 8.55 -33.76
CA GLN A 83 29.41 9.19 -34.82
C GLN A 83 28.67 10.34 -35.55
N GLU A 84 27.41 10.63 -35.20
CA GLU A 84 26.53 11.53 -35.97
C GLU A 84 26.27 12.87 -35.25
N HIS A 85 27.33 13.62 -34.98
CA HIS A 85 27.23 14.92 -34.30
C HIS A 85 26.56 16.01 -35.15
N SER A 86 26.45 15.81 -36.48
CA SER A 86 25.78 16.73 -37.41
C SER A 86 24.31 16.95 -37.06
N VAL A 87 23.64 15.95 -36.48
CA VAL A 87 22.24 16.03 -36.05
C VAL A 87 22.04 17.08 -34.97
N LYS A 88 22.95 17.18 -34.01
CA LYS A 88 22.84 18.19 -32.94
C LYS A 88 22.81 19.59 -33.53
N ALA A 89 23.69 19.87 -34.49
CA ALA A 89 23.73 21.16 -35.17
C ALA A 89 22.43 21.45 -35.95
N ARG A 90 21.89 20.46 -36.67
CA ARG A 90 20.61 20.61 -37.40
C ARG A 90 19.43 20.87 -36.46
N VAL A 91 19.32 20.10 -35.37
CA VAL A 91 18.27 20.29 -34.36
C VAL A 91 18.41 21.66 -33.70
N SER A 92 19.61 22.04 -33.25
CA SER A 92 19.85 23.37 -32.67
C SER A 92 19.45 24.49 -33.63
N ALA A 93 19.83 24.42 -34.91
CA ALA A 93 19.48 25.44 -35.90
C ALA A 93 17.97 25.59 -36.11
N VAL A 94 17.21 24.48 -36.09
CA VAL A 94 15.74 24.53 -36.15
C VAL A 94 15.18 25.18 -34.89
N LEU A 95 15.70 24.84 -33.70
CA LEU A 95 15.24 25.42 -32.44
C LEU A 95 15.59 26.93 -32.32
N ASP A 96 16.74 27.34 -32.82
CA ASP A 96 17.13 28.75 -32.94
C ASP A 96 16.18 29.48 -33.90
N GLY A 97 15.84 28.87 -35.03
CA GLY A 97 14.85 29.39 -35.97
C GLY A 97 13.46 29.55 -35.35
N LEU A 98 13.01 28.57 -34.55
CA LEU A 98 11.74 28.66 -33.81
C LEU A 98 11.76 29.75 -32.73
N THR A 99 12.92 29.99 -32.11
CA THR A 99 13.10 31.08 -31.14
C THR A 99 13.05 32.44 -31.83
N ALA A 100 13.76 32.59 -32.96
CA ALA A 100 13.74 33.81 -33.76
C ALA A 100 12.35 34.12 -34.35
N ALA A 101 11.58 33.08 -34.70
CA ALA A 101 10.19 33.20 -35.17
C ALA A 101 9.18 33.46 -34.04
N GLY A 102 9.61 33.46 -32.77
CA GLY A 102 8.75 33.70 -31.61
C GLY A 102 7.87 32.52 -31.17
N HIS A 103 8.05 31.33 -31.75
CA HIS A 103 7.35 30.11 -31.31
C HIS A 103 7.89 29.56 -29.99
N LEU A 104 9.19 29.74 -29.75
CA LEU A 104 9.85 29.43 -28.48
C LEU A 104 10.30 30.73 -27.81
N ASP A 105 10.10 30.82 -26.50
CA ASP A 105 10.73 31.83 -25.66
C ASP A 105 12.24 31.57 -25.57
N ARG A 106 12.61 30.29 -25.38
CA ARG A 106 13.99 29.80 -25.41
C ARG A 106 14.07 28.28 -25.45
N TRP A 107 15.26 27.75 -25.72
CA TRP A 107 15.60 26.34 -25.54
C TRP A 107 16.99 26.17 -24.92
N TRP A 108 17.23 25.04 -24.26
CA TRP A 108 18.54 24.69 -23.70
C TRP A 108 18.72 23.18 -23.51
N THR A 109 19.95 22.73 -23.24
CA THR A 109 20.28 21.30 -23.04
C THR A 109 20.37 20.92 -21.57
N GLY A 110 20.25 19.64 -21.24
CA GLY A 110 20.58 19.13 -19.90
C GLY A 110 20.94 17.66 -19.86
N ILE A 111 21.16 17.14 -18.65
CA ILE A 111 21.43 15.72 -18.40
C ILE A 111 20.09 14.98 -18.26
N TYR A 112 19.95 13.85 -18.93
CA TYR A 112 18.82 12.96 -18.74
C TYR A 112 19.16 11.87 -17.73
N GLU A 113 18.50 11.90 -16.59
CA GLU A 113 18.51 10.83 -15.60
C GLU A 113 17.23 10.01 -15.76
N PRO A 114 17.30 8.76 -16.25
CA PRO A 114 16.12 7.92 -16.40
C PRO A 114 15.55 7.52 -15.04
N GLU A 115 14.22 7.49 -14.93
CA GLU A 115 13.49 7.03 -13.75
C GLU A 115 13.52 5.49 -13.61
N THR A 116 14.70 4.88 -13.70
CA THR A 116 14.93 3.43 -13.78
C THR A 116 14.24 2.64 -12.67
N ALA A 117 14.27 3.13 -11.43
CA ALA A 117 13.61 2.48 -10.30
C ALA A 117 12.07 2.51 -10.40
N ALA A 118 11.49 3.52 -11.06
CA ALA A 118 10.05 3.61 -11.27
C ALA A 118 9.58 2.57 -12.31
N PHE A 119 10.42 2.27 -13.29
CA PHE A 119 10.17 1.26 -14.33
C PHE A 119 10.75 -0.12 -13.97
N GLY A 120 11.03 -0.36 -12.69
CA GLY A 120 11.45 -1.66 -12.17
C GLY A 120 12.96 -1.89 -12.21
N ASN A 121 13.63 -1.61 -13.33
CA ASN A 121 15.08 -1.61 -13.46
C ASN A 121 15.47 -1.18 -14.90
N THR A 122 16.73 -1.39 -15.30
CA THR A 122 17.23 -1.04 -16.63
C THR A 122 16.49 -1.74 -17.77
N ILE A 123 16.03 -2.99 -17.56
CA ILE A 123 15.26 -3.72 -18.57
C ILE A 123 13.91 -3.05 -18.77
N GLY A 124 13.15 -2.83 -17.68
CA GLY A 124 11.86 -2.16 -17.76
C GLY A 124 11.95 -0.72 -18.27
N MET A 125 13.01 0.01 -17.92
CA MET A 125 13.28 1.34 -18.48
C MET A 125 13.55 1.31 -19.99
N SER A 126 14.28 0.29 -20.48
CA SER A 126 14.54 0.12 -21.91
C SER A 126 13.25 -0.16 -22.69
N LEU A 127 12.36 -1.00 -22.15
CA LEU A 127 11.03 -1.24 -22.69
C LEU A 127 10.17 0.03 -22.68
N ALA A 128 10.27 0.84 -21.62
CA ALA A 128 9.62 2.14 -21.55
C ALA A 128 10.14 3.11 -22.60
N HIS A 129 11.45 3.21 -22.83
CA HIS A 129 12.01 4.05 -23.89
C HIS A 129 11.54 3.63 -25.28
N ALA A 130 11.50 2.33 -25.57
CA ALA A 130 10.97 1.82 -26.84
C ALA A 130 9.52 2.24 -27.05
N LEU A 131 8.67 2.10 -26.01
CA LEU A 131 7.29 2.55 -26.08
C LEU A 131 7.20 4.07 -26.22
N PHE A 132 7.97 4.82 -25.44
CA PHE A 132 7.92 6.29 -25.43
C PHE A 132 8.27 6.87 -26.79
N HIS A 133 9.18 6.22 -27.51
CA HIS A 133 9.53 6.59 -28.86
C HIS A 133 8.37 6.36 -29.84
N ALA A 134 7.83 5.14 -29.92
CA ALA A 134 6.69 4.83 -30.78
C ALA A 134 5.46 5.71 -30.46
N ASP A 135 5.21 5.93 -29.17
CA ASP A 135 4.14 6.77 -28.65
C ASP A 135 4.32 8.25 -29.04
N SER A 136 5.54 8.80 -28.93
CA SER A 136 5.82 10.19 -29.32
C SER A 136 5.63 10.42 -30.82
N ARG A 137 6.07 9.46 -31.64
CA ARG A 137 5.88 9.49 -33.09
C ARG A 137 4.39 9.50 -33.45
N ALA A 138 3.63 8.53 -32.92
CA ALA A 138 2.22 8.39 -33.21
C ALA A 138 1.38 9.60 -32.77
N ILE A 139 1.73 10.23 -31.63
CA ILE A 139 1.02 11.43 -31.15
C ILE A 139 1.24 12.63 -32.09
N LEU A 140 2.46 12.86 -32.57
CA LEU A 140 2.72 13.97 -33.50
C LEU A 140 2.17 13.69 -34.91
N ASP A 141 2.12 12.43 -35.33
CA ASP A 141 1.45 12.04 -36.59
C ASP A 141 -0.08 12.20 -36.50
N LEU A 142 -0.67 11.96 -35.33
CA LEU A 142 -2.10 12.15 -35.09
C LEU A 142 -2.53 13.60 -35.31
N HIS A 143 -1.68 14.58 -34.97
CA HIS A 143 -1.97 16.01 -35.16
C HIS A 143 -2.37 16.36 -36.59
N HIS A 144 -1.75 15.71 -37.58
CA HIS A 144 -2.02 15.97 -39.00
C HIS A 144 -3.28 15.28 -39.55
N ARG A 145 -3.93 14.40 -38.77
CA ARG A 145 -5.00 13.52 -39.27
C ARG A 145 -6.42 14.10 -39.13
N GLY A 146 -6.59 15.26 -38.49
CA GLY A 146 -7.91 15.88 -38.31
C GLY A 146 -8.82 15.10 -37.35
N GLU A 147 -10.13 15.16 -37.55
CA GLU A 147 -11.10 14.42 -36.72
C GLU A 147 -11.01 12.91 -36.95
N THR A 148 -10.79 12.15 -35.87
CA THR A 148 -10.71 10.68 -35.88
C THR A 148 -11.97 10.05 -35.31
N ALA A 149 -12.28 8.81 -35.71
CA ALA A 149 -13.46 8.07 -35.24
C ALA A 149 -13.49 7.87 -33.72
N LEU A 150 -12.32 7.74 -33.09
CA LEU A 150 -12.15 7.78 -31.64
C LEU A 150 -11.39 9.05 -31.24
N GLY A 151 -11.90 9.76 -30.23
CA GLY A 151 -11.21 10.88 -29.64
C GLY A 151 -9.93 10.46 -28.92
N ARG A 152 -9.06 11.44 -28.64
CA ARG A 152 -7.75 11.23 -28.03
C ARG A 152 -7.80 10.50 -26.69
N ARG A 153 -8.82 10.79 -25.87
CA ARG A 153 -8.98 10.17 -24.53
C ARG A 153 -9.39 8.72 -24.67
N GLU A 154 -10.34 8.46 -25.55
CA GLU A 154 -10.94 7.17 -25.80
C GLU A 154 -9.91 6.22 -26.43
N LEU A 155 -9.11 6.71 -27.39
CA LEU A 155 -7.97 6.00 -27.94
C LEU A 155 -6.94 5.65 -26.86
N SER A 156 -6.64 6.58 -25.93
CA SER A 156 -5.68 6.30 -24.85
C SER A 156 -6.13 5.16 -23.93
N ILE A 157 -7.44 5.05 -23.65
CA ILE A 157 -7.98 3.96 -22.84
C ILE A 157 -7.85 2.63 -23.60
N LEU A 158 -8.16 2.61 -24.89
CA LEU A 158 -8.01 1.43 -25.74
C LEU A 158 -6.56 0.92 -25.77
N LEU A 159 -5.58 1.83 -25.93
CA LEU A 159 -4.15 1.50 -25.94
C LEU A 159 -3.68 0.95 -24.58
N CYS A 160 -4.05 1.61 -23.48
CA CYS A 160 -3.73 1.16 -22.12
C CYS A 160 -4.35 -0.22 -21.82
N THR A 161 -5.61 -0.44 -22.19
CA THR A 161 -6.27 -1.76 -22.08
C THR A 161 -5.55 -2.82 -22.93
N THR A 162 -5.12 -2.47 -24.14
CA THR A 162 -4.34 -3.38 -25.01
C THR A 162 -3.04 -3.82 -24.33
N MET A 163 -2.29 -2.89 -23.74
CA MET A 163 -1.05 -3.19 -23.01
C MET A 163 -1.30 -4.07 -21.78
N MET A 164 -2.33 -3.78 -20.98
CA MET A 164 -2.64 -4.56 -19.78
C MET A 164 -3.09 -5.99 -20.11
N ARG A 165 -3.91 -6.16 -21.15
CA ARG A 165 -4.31 -7.49 -21.65
C ARG A 165 -3.12 -8.27 -22.21
N ALA A 166 -2.24 -7.59 -22.94
CA ALA A 166 -1.02 -8.20 -23.47
C ALA A 166 -0.03 -8.62 -22.37
N ALA A 167 -0.08 -7.95 -21.22
CA ALA A 167 0.62 -8.35 -20.01
C ALA A 167 -0.04 -9.53 -19.26
N ALA A 168 -1.12 -10.10 -19.81
CA ALA A 168 -1.90 -11.19 -19.25
C ALA A 168 -2.53 -10.88 -17.88
N LEU A 169 -2.85 -9.60 -17.62
CA LEU A 169 -3.54 -9.22 -16.38
C LEU A 169 -5.02 -9.64 -16.43
N GLU A 170 -5.48 -10.29 -15.37
CA GLU A 170 -6.88 -10.58 -15.14
C GLU A 170 -7.69 -9.29 -14.90
N TRP A 171 -9.02 -9.39 -15.00
CA TRP A 171 -9.92 -8.23 -14.93
C TRP A 171 -9.64 -7.30 -13.74
N TYR A 172 -9.58 -7.84 -12.52
CA TYR A 172 -9.33 -7.05 -11.31
C TYR A 172 -7.89 -6.55 -11.19
N GLU A 173 -6.93 -7.24 -11.79
CA GLU A 173 -5.53 -6.79 -11.86
C GLU A 173 -5.38 -5.57 -12.78
N GLN A 174 -6.15 -5.50 -13.87
CA GLN A 174 -6.27 -4.28 -14.67
C GLN A 174 -6.88 -3.15 -13.84
N GLY A 175 -7.89 -3.46 -13.02
CA GLY A 175 -8.49 -2.53 -12.06
C GLY A 175 -7.49 -1.97 -11.06
N ASP A 176 -6.57 -2.80 -10.58
CA ASP A 176 -5.50 -2.40 -9.67
C ASP A 176 -4.45 -1.50 -10.34
N VAL A 177 -4.13 -1.71 -11.62
CA VAL A 177 -3.32 -0.75 -12.40
C VAL A 177 -4.01 0.63 -12.42
N TRP A 178 -5.32 0.67 -12.71
CA TRP A 178 -6.09 1.91 -12.66
C TRP A 178 -6.16 2.50 -11.25
N HIS A 179 -6.18 1.66 -10.21
CA HIS A 179 -6.11 2.11 -8.82
C HIS A 179 -4.80 2.83 -8.51
N HIS A 180 -3.66 2.28 -8.93
CA HIS A 180 -2.36 2.94 -8.78
C HIS A 180 -2.29 4.26 -9.56
N VAL A 181 -2.84 4.32 -10.79
CA VAL A 181 -2.93 5.58 -11.53
C VAL A 181 -3.83 6.60 -10.80
N ALA A 182 -4.94 6.15 -10.21
CA ALA A 182 -5.87 6.98 -9.44
C ALA A 182 -5.29 7.48 -8.10
N GLN A 183 -4.34 6.76 -7.50
CA GLN A 183 -3.57 7.22 -6.33
C GLN A 183 -2.61 8.36 -6.71
N GLU A 184 -1.94 8.25 -7.86
CA GLU A 184 -1.04 9.28 -8.40
C GLU A 184 -1.79 10.47 -9.05
N ARG A 185 -3.08 10.28 -9.35
CA ARG A 185 -3.99 11.28 -9.92
C ARG A 185 -5.30 11.33 -9.12
N PRO A 186 -5.29 11.89 -7.90
CA PRO A 186 -6.47 11.96 -7.05
C PRO A 186 -7.65 12.66 -7.76
N LEU A 187 -8.87 12.18 -7.49
CA LEU A 187 -10.08 12.79 -8.04
C LEU A 187 -10.31 14.17 -7.40
N PRO A 188 -10.44 15.25 -8.19
CA PRO A 188 -10.80 16.55 -7.65
C PRO A 188 -12.20 16.50 -6.99
N ALA A 189 -12.34 17.12 -5.83
CA ALA A 189 -13.56 17.07 -5.01
C ALA A 189 -14.79 17.68 -5.72
N ASP A 190 -14.57 18.49 -6.75
CA ASP A 190 -15.61 19.17 -7.54
C ASP A 190 -16.10 18.36 -8.75
N VAL A 191 -15.62 17.12 -8.94
CA VAL A 191 -16.15 16.21 -9.95
C VAL A 191 -17.44 15.57 -9.43
N PRO A 192 -18.60 15.80 -10.08
CA PRO A 192 -19.87 15.23 -9.62
C PRO A 192 -19.87 13.69 -9.74
N PRO A 193 -20.44 12.97 -8.75
CA PRO A 193 -20.64 11.52 -8.80
C PRO A 193 -21.29 11.05 -10.10
N ASP A 194 -22.35 11.73 -10.54
CA ASP A 194 -23.11 11.37 -11.73
C ASP A 194 -22.28 11.50 -13.01
N ARG A 195 -21.38 12.49 -13.06
CA ARG A 195 -20.44 12.66 -14.16
C ARG A 195 -19.44 11.52 -14.23
N LEU A 196 -18.96 11.05 -13.05
CA LEU A 196 -18.08 9.90 -12.97
C LEU A 196 -18.80 8.61 -13.36
N GLN A 197 -20.06 8.45 -12.95
CA GLN A 197 -20.88 7.29 -13.30
C GLN A 197 -21.22 7.23 -14.79
N ALA A 198 -21.59 8.37 -15.41
CA ALA A 198 -21.82 8.46 -16.85
C ALA A 198 -20.56 8.08 -17.63
N LEU A 199 -19.40 8.64 -17.25
CA LEU A 199 -18.14 8.30 -17.91
C LEU A 199 -17.74 6.84 -17.67
N THR A 200 -18.05 6.27 -16.51
CA THR A 200 -17.84 4.84 -16.22
C THR A 200 -18.64 3.96 -17.19
N ALA A 201 -19.88 4.35 -17.50
CA ALA A 201 -20.71 3.66 -18.49
C ALA A 201 -20.16 3.81 -19.92
N ASP A 202 -19.63 4.99 -20.28
CA ASP A 202 -19.03 5.22 -21.60
C ASP A 202 -17.74 4.41 -21.79
N LEU A 203 -16.89 4.37 -20.76
CA LEU A 203 -15.62 3.63 -20.81
C LEU A 203 -15.81 2.11 -20.89
N ARG A 204 -16.95 1.58 -20.44
CA ARG A 204 -17.26 0.15 -20.49
C ARG A 204 -17.11 -0.43 -21.89
N GLN A 205 -17.62 0.27 -22.91
CA GLN A 205 -17.56 -0.23 -24.29
C GLN A 205 -16.13 -0.25 -24.81
N ILE A 206 -15.34 0.79 -24.53
CA ILE A 206 -13.95 0.89 -24.98
C ILE A 206 -13.07 -0.16 -24.28
N MET A 207 -13.23 -0.33 -22.96
CA MET A 207 -12.45 -1.28 -22.16
C MET A 207 -12.85 -2.75 -22.41
N ALA A 208 -14.05 -3.00 -22.92
CA ALA A 208 -14.51 -4.32 -23.34
C ALA A 208 -14.25 -4.61 -24.83
N ALA A 209 -13.88 -3.61 -25.63
CA ALA A 209 -13.72 -3.75 -27.08
C ALA A 209 -12.66 -4.79 -27.45
N ASP A 210 -12.81 -5.42 -28.60
CA ASP A 210 -11.80 -6.32 -29.16
C ASP A 210 -10.61 -5.50 -29.68
N THR A 211 -9.42 -5.83 -29.15
CA THR A 211 -8.16 -5.16 -29.45
C THR A 211 -7.19 -6.08 -30.22
N ALA A 212 -7.69 -7.15 -30.83
CA ALA A 212 -6.91 -7.98 -31.75
C ALA A 212 -6.40 -7.14 -32.95
N PRO A 213 -5.15 -7.38 -33.44
CA PRO A 213 -4.59 -6.64 -34.57
C PRO A 213 -5.45 -6.69 -35.85
N ASP A 214 -6.09 -7.83 -36.10
CA ASP A 214 -7.00 -8.12 -37.21
C ASP A 214 -8.49 -7.99 -36.81
N GLY A 215 -8.75 -7.50 -35.59
CA GLY A 215 -10.08 -7.33 -35.06
C GLY A 215 -10.82 -6.14 -35.67
N PRO A 216 -12.11 -5.97 -35.32
CA PRO A 216 -13.01 -5.00 -35.97
C PRO A 216 -12.60 -3.53 -35.79
N LEU A 217 -11.76 -3.20 -34.79
CA LEU A 217 -11.32 -1.83 -34.53
C LEU A 217 -9.99 -1.48 -35.22
N LEU A 218 -8.99 -2.36 -35.10
CA LEU A 218 -7.60 -2.11 -35.49
C LEU A 218 -7.22 -2.76 -36.83
N GLY A 219 -8.06 -3.66 -37.36
CA GLY A 219 -7.84 -4.27 -38.67
C GLY A 219 -7.85 -3.24 -39.81
N PRO A 220 -7.43 -3.63 -41.02
CA PRO A 220 -7.21 -2.71 -42.14
C PRO A 220 -8.41 -1.81 -42.49
N ASP A 221 -9.63 -2.33 -42.35
CA ASP A 221 -10.89 -1.61 -42.62
C ASP A 221 -11.55 -1.06 -41.35
N GLY A 222 -10.87 -1.16 -40.20
CA GLY A 222 -11.39 -0.73 -38.90
C GLY A 222 -11.38 0.79 -38.72
N PRO A 223 -12.29 1.35 -37.89
CA PRO A 223 -12.40 2.79 -37.66
C PRO A 223 -11.15 3.43 -37.03
N VAL A 224 -10.25 2.63 -36.46
CA VAL A 224 -8.96 3.09 -35.92
C VAL A 224 -7.77 2.31 -36.48
N ALA A 225 -7.87 1.85 -37.73
CA ALA A 225 -6.77 1.19 -38.46
C ALA A 225 -5.46 2.01 -38.44
N PHE A 226 -5.56 3.35 -38.45
CA PHE A 226 -4.41 4.25 -38.36
C PHE A 226 -3.58 4.09 -37.07
N ALA A 227 -4.18 3.53 -36.02
CA ALA A 227 -3.54 3.31 -34.72
C ALA A 227 -3.04 1.88 -34.54
N ALA A 228 -3.10 1.01 -35.56
CA ALA A 228 -2.68 -0.38 -35.47
C ALA A 228 -1.22 -0.53 -34.99
N ASP A 229 -0.28 0.16 -35.64
CA ASP A 229 1.15 0.15 -35.25
C ASP A 229 1.39 0.68 -33.83
N TRP A 230 0.56 1.64 -33.41
CA TRP A 230 0.61 2.23 -32.07
C TRP A 230 0.11 1.21 -31.02
N ALA A 231 -1.02 0.55 -31.26
CA ALA A 231 -1.55 -0.50 -30.42
C ALA A 231 -0.59 -1.71 -30.35
N ASP A 232 0.08 -2.02 -31.45
CA ASP A 232 1.12 -3.04 -31.53
C ASP A 232 2.33 -2.74 -30.64
N ALA A 233 2.75 -1.47 -30.56
CA ALA A 233 3.80 -1.06 -29.62
C ALA A 233 3.37 -1.31 -28.17
N PHE A 234 2.13 -0.91 -27.80
CA PHE A 234 1.56 -1.17 -26.47
C PHE A 234 1.46 -2.68 -26.17
N ARG A 235 1.06 -3.49 -27.15
CA ARG A 235 0.95 -4.95 -27.03
C ARG A 235 2.31 -5.61 -26.82
N ARG A 236 3.34 -5.21 -27.57
CA ARG A 236 4.72 -5.69 -27.38
C ARG A 236 5.21 -5.36 -25.98
N THR A 237 5.13 -4.09 -25.57
CA THR A 237 5.57 -3.66 -24.23
C THR A 237 4.86 -4.43 -23.11
N GLY A 238 3.55 -4.65 -23.20
CA GLY A 238 2.81 -5.45 -22.22
C GLY A 238 3.32 -6.89 -22.12
N ARG A 239 3.51 -7.58 -23.25
CA ARG A 239 4.04 -8.95 -23.28
C ARG A 239 5.44 -9.04 -22.70
N ASP A 240 6.32 -8.11 -23.07
CA ASP A 240 7.73 -8.13 -22.68
C ASP A 240 7.90 -7.81 -21.19
N LEU A 241 7.11 -6.87 -20.65
CA LEU A 241 7.07 -6.59 -19.21
C LEU A 241 6.56 -7.80 -18.41
N ALA A 242 5.53 -8.49 -18.90
CA ALA A 242 5.01 -9.68 -18.25
C ALA A 242 6.01 -10.85 -18.30
N ALA A 243 6.73 -11.01 -19.40
CA ALA A 243 7.82 -12.00 -19.50
C ALA A 243 8.95 -11.69 -18.50
N THR A 244 9.36 -10.41 -18.41
CA THR A 244 10.39 -9.94 -17.46
C THR A 244 9.96 -10.18 -16.01
N ALA A 245 8.70 -9.87 -15.68
CA ALA A 245 8.14 -10.09 -14.34
C ALA A 245 8.06 -11.59 -13.99
N ARG A 246 7.60 -12.45 -14.91
CA ARG A 246 7.56 -13.92 -14.68
C ARG A 246 8.93 -14.53 -14.44
N ASN A 247 9.96 -13.98 -15.07
CA ASN A 247 11.35 -14.42 -14.90
C ASN A 247 12.02 -13.80 -13.65
N GLY A 248 11.27 -13.12 -12.77
CA GLY A 248 11.80 -12.50 -11.55
C GLY A 248 12.81 -11.39 -11.80
N SER A 249 12.86 -10.86 -13.02
CA SER A 249 13.88 -9.90 -13.48
C SER A 249 13.39 -8.46 -13.43
N LEU A 250 12.34 -8.17 -12.65
CA LEU A 250 11.76 -6.84 -12.47
C LEU A 250 11.72 -6.51 -10.97
N ASP A 251 12.41 -5.46 -10.54
CA ASP A 251 12.57 -5.16 -9.11
C ASP A 251 11.30 -4.51 -8.51
N ARG A 252 10.31 -4.21 -9.35
CA ARG A 252 9.02 -3.61 -8.98
C ARG A 252 7.88 -4.44 -9.54
N GLY A 253 6.76 -4.50 -8.82
CA GLY A 253 5.58 -5.23 -9.26
C GLY A 253 5.06 -4.75 -10.63
N LEU A 254 4.70 -5.71 -11.50
CA LEU A 254 4.25 -5.47 -12.88
C LEU A 254 3.13 -4.41 -12.96
N ARG A 255 2.13 -4.48 -12.07
CA ARG A 255 0.99 -3.56 -12.04
C ARG A 255 1.40 -2.11 -11.74
N GLN A 256 2.38 -1.92 -10.87
CA GLN A 256 2.93 -0.60 -10.57
C GLN A 256 3.73 -0.05 -11.75
N VAL A 257 4.54 -0.89 -12.42
CA VAL A 257 5.28 -0.47 -13.62
C VAL A 257 4.31 -0.06 -14.74
N LEU A 258 3.28 -0.86 -15.01
CA LEU A 258 2.25 -0.55 -16.00
C LEU A 258 1.50 0.76 -15.68
N ALA A 259 1.22 1.06 -14.41
CA ALA A 259 0.62 2.34 -14.01
C ALA A 259 1.50 3.55 -14.39
N TYR A 260 2.82 3.43 -14.26
CA TYR A 260 3.76 4.47 -14.70
C TYR A 260 3.78 4.61 -16.24
N HIS A 261 3.65 3.52 -17.00
CA HIS A 261 3.47 3.60 -18.45
C HIS A 261 2.22 4.41 -18.83
N VAL A 262 1.07 4.17 -18.16
CA VAL A 262 -0.17 4.95 -18.37
C VAL A 262 0.06 6.44 -18.10
N ILE A 263 0.66 6.78 -16.96
CA ILE A 263 0.90 8.18 -16.57
C ILE A 263 1.83 8.88 -17.58
N PHE A 264 2.91 8.22 -17.99
CA PHE A 264 3.85 8.79 -18.94
C PHE A 264 3.23 8.96 -20.34
N HIS A 265 2.40 8.00 -20.77
CA HIS A 265 1.61 8.12 -21.99
C HIS A 265 0.67 9.34 -21.93
N TRP A 266 -0.12 9.49 -20.87
CA TRP A 266 -1.04 10.62 -20.73
C TRP A 266 -0.33 11.98 -20.64
N ASN A 267 0.83 12.04 -20.01
CA ASN A 267 1.66 13.25 -19.98
C ASN A 267 2.19 13.62 -21.38
N ARG A 268 2.52 12.63 -22.23
CA ARG A 268 2.93 12.86 -23.63
C ARG A 268 1.76 13.25 -24.53
N LEU A 269 0.63 12.60 -24.33
CA LEU A 269 -0.62 12.81 -25.07
C LEU A 269 -1.22 14.21 -24.79
N GLY A 270 -0.79 14.84 -23.69
CA GLY A 270 -1.21 16.17 -23.29
C GLY A 270 -2.57 16.19 -22.58
N LEU A 271 -2.99 15.07 -21.99
CA LEU A 271 -4.21 15.05 -21.20
C LEU A 271 -4.03 15.91 -19.93
N PRO A 272 -4.91 16.90 -19.67
CA PRO A 272 -4.84 17.68 -18.44
C PRO A 272 -4.90 16.78 -17.20
N ALA A 273 -4.18 17.14 -16.14
CA ALA A 273 -4.15 16.35 -14.90
C ALA A 273 -5.56 16.01 -14.37
N ARG A 274 -6.48 16.97 -14.46
CA ARG A 274 -7.90 16.76 -14.11
C ARG A 274 -8.56 15.66 -14.94
N THR A 275 -8.32 15.64 -16.25
CA THR A 275 -8.85 14.61 -17.14
C THR A 275 -8.23 13.25 -16.84
N GLN A 276 -6.92 13.19 -16.58
CA GLN A 276 -6.23 11.96 -16.14
C GLN A 276 -6.87 11.40 -14.87
N SER A 277 -7.11 12.24 -13.85
CA SER A 277 -7.78 11.84 -12.61
C SER A 277 -9.18 11.28 -12.86
N ILE A 278 -9.99 11.96 -13.67
CA ILE A 278 -11.37 11.53 -13.94
C ILE A 278 -11.39 10.19 -14.70
N LEU A 279 -10.53 10.03 -15.71
CA LEU A 279 -10.44 8.80 -16.50
C LEU A 279 -9.95 7.62 -15.68
N SER A 280 -8.89 7.78 -14.87
CA SER A 280 -8.37 6.69 -14.04
C SER A 280 -9.37 6.26 -12.98
N TRP A 281 -10.08 7.21 -12.36
CA TRP A 281 -11.14 6.90 -11.40
C TRP A 281 -12.35 6.24 -12.04
N ALA A 282 -12.77 6.64 -13.24
CA ALA A 282 -13.87 5.99 -13.97
C ALA A 282 -13.50 4.56 -14.39
N ALA A 283 -12.30 4.36 -14.94
CA ALA A 283 -11.79 3.04 -15.31
C ALA A 283 -11.63 2.12 -14.08
N ARG A 284 -11.10 2.66 -12.97
CA ARG A 284 -11.05 1.96 -11.68
C ARG A 284 -12.45 1.61 -11.19
N ALA A 285 -13.39 2.55 -11.21
CA ALA A 285 -14.76 2.35 -10.72
C ALA A 285 -15.52 1.31 -11.54
N TYR A 286 -15.27 1.24 -12.85
CA TYR A 286 -15.85 0.23 -13.71
C TYR A 286 -15.42 -1.19 -13.29
N ILE A 287 -14.14 -1.38 -12.95
CA ILE A 287 -13.58 -2.69 -12.65
C ILE A 287 -13.73 -3.07 -11.17
N LEU A 288 -13.33 -2.18 -10.26
CA LEU A 288 -13.26 -2.42 -8.81
C LEU A 288 -14.50 -1.92 -8.06
N GLY A 289 -15.48 -1.34 -8.75
CA GLY A 289 -16.60 -0.65 -8.14
C GLY A 289 -16.26 0.78 -7.67
N PRO A 290 -17.27 1.60 -7.40
CA PRO A 290 -17.07 2.98 -6.94
C PRO A 290 -16.22 2.98 -5.67
N ALA A 291 -15.11 3.73 -5.65
CA ALA A 291 -14.43 3.97 -4.39
C ALA A 291 -15.34 4.82 -3.50
N ALA A 292 -15.38 4.51 -2.20
CA ALA A 292 -16.17 5.27 -1.24
C ALA A 292 -15.86 6.76 -1.38
N GLN A 293 -16.89 7.56 -1.71
CA GLN A 293 -16.73 9.00 -1.73
C GLN A 293 -16.41 9.50 -0.32
N PRO A 294 -15.43 10.40 -0.15
CA PRO A 294 -15.32 11.13 1.10
C PRO A 294 -16.63 11.92 1.29
N ALA A 295 -17.23 11.81 2.47
CA ALA A 295 -18.43 12.56 2.82
C ALA A 295 -18.23 14.05 2.51
N ARG A 296 -19.16 14.60 1.72
CA ARG A 296 -19.25 16.04 1.43
C ARG A 296 -19.36 16.82 2.73
N SER A 297 -18.32 17.57 3.08
CA SER A 297 -18.40 18.67 4.03
C SER A 297 -18.02 19.95 3.31
N ALA A 298 -19.03 20.69 2.86
CA ALA A 298 -18.89 22.07 2.43
C ALA A 298 -18.71 22.96 3.66
N ILE A 299 -17.50 23.47 3.88
CA ILE A 299 -17.26 24.71 4.65
C ILE A 299 -16.26 25.54 3.83
N PRO A 300 -16.47 26.86 3.64
CA PRO A 300 -15.66 27.67 2.74
C PRO A 300 -14.19 27.71 3.18
N HIS A 301 -13.27 27.39 2.25
CA HIS A 301 -11.84 27.55 2.46
C HIS A 301 -11.48 29.04 2.50
N GLN A 302 -11.28 29.58 3.71
CA GLN A 302 -10.26 30.60 3.90
C GLN A 302 -8.90 29.96 3.61
N THR A 303 -8.11 30.64 2.78
CA THR A 303 -6.72 30.34 2.43
C THR A 303 -5.90 29.95 3.65
N ARG A 304 -5.39 28.71 3.68
CA ARG A 304 -4.41 28.26 4.66
C ARG A 304 -3.08 27.96 3.96
N PRO A 305 -1.93 28.34 4.53
CA PRO A 305 -0.62 28.23 3.88
C PRO A 305 -0.21 26.77 3.72
N GLN A 306 0.70 26.51 2.77
CA GLN A 306 1.36 25.22 2.57
C GLN A 306 1.82 24.63 3.90
N SER A 307 1.31 23.45 4.27
CA SER A 307 1.78 22.73 5.46
C SER A 307 3.24 22.29 5.25
N PRO A 308 4.12 22.47 6.24
CA PRO A 308 5.48 21.96 6.18
C PRO A 308 5.49 20.43 6.14
N ALA A 309 6.62 19.84 5.71
CA ALA A 309 6.86 18.40 5.78
C ALA A 309 6.55 17.87 7.20
N PRO A 310 6.00 16.64 7.35
CA PRO A 310 5.64 16.11 8.66
C PRO A 310 6.84 16.13 9.59
N THR A 311 6.67 16.73 10.76
CA THR A 311 7.72 16.87 11.77
C THR A 311 8.16 15.49 12.28
N SER A 312 9.32 15.42 12.94
CA SER A 312 9.74 14.19 13.66
C SER A 312 8.63 13.72 14.62
N ALA A 313 7.99 14.66 15.29
CA ALA A 313 6.88 14.42 16.22
C ALA A 313 5.64 13.81 15.53
N ASP A 314 5.29 14.22 14.32
CA ASP A 314 4.17 13.63 13.55
C ASP A 314 4.43 12.18 13.13
N ARG A 315 5.70 11.82 12.90
CA ARG A 315 6.09 10.42 12.67
C ARG A 315 6.02 9.60 13.94
N ILE A 316 6.33 10.20 15.10
CA ILE A 316 6.20 9.56 16.41
C ILE A 316 4.72 9.26 16.71
N ALA A 317 3.80 10.19 16.42
CA ALA A 317 2.37 10.02 16.67
C ALA A 317 1.79 8.74 16.05
N ARG A 318 2.22 8.37 14.84
CA ARG A 318 1.79 7.15 14.11
C ARG A 318 2.10 5.84 14.83
N ARG A 319 2.99 5.85 15.83
CA ARG A 319 3.41 4.67 16.57
C ARG A 319 2.66 4.46 17.88
N PHE A 320 1.78 5.38 18.29
CA PHE A 320 0.98 5.21 19.51
C PHE A 320 0.22 3.87 19.46
N PRO A 321 0.32 3.03 20.51
CA PRO A 321 -0.30 1.70 20.50
C PRO A 321 -1.83 1.75 20.53
N LEU A 322 -2.39 2.87 21.03
CA LEU A 322 -3.82 3.24 21.18
C LEU A 322 -4.66 2.29 22.05
N VAL A 323 -4.59 1.00 21.77
CA VAL A 323 -5.37 -0.06 22.42
C VAL A 323 -4.47 -0.89 23.32
N TYR A 324 -4.85 -1.00 24.59
CA TYR A 324 -4.27 -1.95 25.53
C TYR A 324 -4.96 -3.32 25.38
N ARG A 325 -4.26 -4.30 24.82
CA ARG A 325 -4.72 -5.70 24.78
C ARG A 325 -3.67 -6.61 25.41
N PRO A 326 -4.03 -7.45 26.40
CA PRO A 326 -3.20 -8.56 26.83
C PRO A 326 -2.82 -9.41 25.62
N HIS A 327 -1.52 -9.63 25.46
CA HIS A 327 -0.98 -10.38 24.34
C HIS A 327 -0.53 -11.78 24.77
N LEU A 328 -0.60 -12.72 23.83
CA LEU A 328 -0.01 -14.04 23.97
C LEU A 328 1.48 -13.93 23.70
N THR A 329 2.31 -14.50 24.57
CA THR A 329 3.75 -14.59 24.31
C THR A 329 4.00 -15.42 23.04
N CYS A 330 5.03 -15.07 22.27
CA CYS A 330 5.45 -15.85 21.10
C CYS A 330 6.67 -16.72 21.44
N PRO A 331 6.47 -17.99 21.82
CA PRO A 331 7.55 -18.93 22.02
C PRO A 331 8.14 -19.41 20.69
N ASP A 332 9.07 -20.37 20.77
CA ASP A 332 9.64 -21.04 19.60
C ASP A 332 8.58 -21.73 18.73
N LEU A 333 8.87 -21.86 17.43
CA LEU A 333 7.96 -22.37 16.43
C LEU A 333 7.49 -23.81 16.72
N PRO A 334 8.35 -24.77 17.11
CA PRO A 334 7.89 -26.09 17.56
C PRO A 334 6.86 -26.04 18.69
N THR A 335 7.07 -25.22 19.73
CA THR A 335 6.11 -25.05 20.84
C THR A 335 4.76 -24.54 20.34
N ARG A 336 4.76 -23.59 19.40
CA ARG A 336 3.53 -23.02 18.81
C ARG A 336 2.77 -24.06 17.99
N VAL A 337 3.46 -24.83 17.15
CA VAL A 337 2.84 -25.90 16.34
C VAL A 337 2.30 -27.02 17.24
N ALA A 338 3.04 -27.41 18.28
CA ALA A 338 2.56 -28.37 19.27
C ALA A 338 1.31 -27.88 20.01
N GLN A 339 1.15 -26.57 20.22
CA GLN A 339 -0.06 -26.00 20.78
C GLN A 339 -1.26 -26.10 19.82
N VAL A 340 -1.06 -25.90 18.50
CA VAL A 340 -2.10 -26.16 17.49
C VAL A 340 -2.56 -27.62 17.56
N ARG A 341 -1.61 -28.56 17.60
CA ARG A 341 -1.90 -29.99 17.71
C ARG A 341 -2.72 -30.32 18.96
N ARG A 342 -2.31 -29.81 20.14
CA ARG A 342 -3.06 -29.99 21.39
C ARG A 342 -4.49 -29.45 21.31
N HIS A 343 -4.71 -28.32 20.65
CA HIS A 343 -6.05 -27.78 20.44
C HIS A 343 -6.89 -28.68 19.51
N ALA A 344 -6.29 -29.18 18.42
CA ALA A 344 -6.95 -30.10 17.50
C ALA A 344 -7.35 -31.42 18.18
N ASP A 345 -6.41 -32.06 18.87
CA ASP A 345 -6.63 -33.34 19.57
C ASP A 345 -7.69 -33.19 20.67
N ALA A 346 -7.63 -32.10 21.45
CA ALA A 346 -8.62 -31.81 22.47
C ALA A 346 -10.01 -31.57 21.89
N GLY A 347 -10.11 -30.90 20.74
CA GLY A 347 -11.38 -30.68 20.04
C GLY A 347 -11.99 -31.97 19.48
N GLN A 348 -11.17 -32.89 18.99
CA GLN A 348 -11.64 -34.18 18.45
C GLN A 348 -12.34 -35.04 19.51
N HIS A 349 -11.86 -35.02 20.75
CA HIS A 349 -12.34 -35.86 21.85
C HIS A 349 -13.32 -35.14 22.78
N GLN A 350 -13.71 -33.90 22.46
CA GLN A 350 -14.59 -33.11 23.31
C GLN A 350 -16.07 -33.50 23.09
N PRO A 351 -16.77 -34.07 24.10
CA PRO A 351 -18.18 -34.42 23.97
C PRO A 351 -19.13 -33.22 23.87
N ASP A 352 -18.77 -32.07 24.47
CA ASP A 352 -19.58 -30.85 24.38
C ASP A 352 -19.34 -30.13 23.03
N PRO A 353 -20.37 -29.99 22.16
CA PRO A 353 -20.20 -29.35 20.86
C PRO A 353 -19.67 -27.92 20.92
N GLU A 354 -20.06 -27.13 21.92
CA GLU A 354 -19.62 -25.74 22.03
C GLU A 354 -18.13 -25.66 22.39
N ALA A 355 -17.70 -26.40 23.42
CA ALA A 355 -16.29 -26.50 23.75
C ALA A 355 -15.46 -27.13 22.61
N ALA A 356 -16.03 -28.03 21.81
CA ALA A 356 -15.36 -28.61 20.64
C ALA A 356 -15.12 -27.55 19.54
N ILE A 357 -16.11 -26.69 19.28
CA ILE A 357 -15.98 -25.53 18.38
C ILE A 357 -14.88 -24.58 18.88
N ASP A 358 -14.89 -24.22 20.16
CA ASP A 358 -13.90 -23.31 20.75
C ASP A 358 -12.47 -23.86 20.62
N ARG A 359 -12.27 -25.16 20.85
CA ARG A 359 -10.96 -25.83 20.68
C ARG A 359 -10.51 -25.89 19.23
N ALA A 360 -11.41 -26.23 18.30
CA ALA A 360 -11.09 -26.24 16.88
C ALA A 360 -10.74 -24.81 16.39
N CYS A 361 -11.52 -23.81 16.79
CA CYS A 361 -11.24 -22.40 16.49
C CYS A 361 -9.88 -21.96 17.03
N ALA A 362 -9.51 -22.38 18.24
CA ALA A 362 -8.19 -22.09 18.80
C ALA A 362 -7.06 -22.69 17.94
N ALA A 363 -7.22 -23.93 17.45
CA ALA A 363 -6.25 -24.55 16.54
C ALA A 363 -6.12 -23.76 15.22
N TRP A 364 -7.24 -23.47 14.56
CA TRP A 364 -7.27 -22.73 13.29
C TRP A 364 -6.72 -21.30 13.41
N ASN A 365 -7.17 -20.55 14.41
CA ASN A 365 -6.73 -19.17 14.64
C ASN A 365 -5.22 -19.12 14.93
N LEU A 366 -4.71 -20.05 15.75
CA LEU A 366 -3.29 -20.12 16.05
C LEU A 366 -2.47 -20.54 14.82
N ALA A 367 -2.95 -21.50 14.02
CA ALA A 367 -2.27 -21.91 12.79
C ALA A 367 -2.17 -20.78 11.76
N ALA A 368 -3.27 -20.04 11.54
CA ALA A 368 -3.28 -18.87 10.66
C ALA A 368 -2.34 -17.77 11.19
N LEU A 369 -2.31 -17.54 12.51
CA LEU A 369 -1.37 -16.60 13.14
C LEU A 369 0.09 -17.03 12.94
N ILE A 370 0.41 -18.32 13.13
CA ILE A 370 1.75 -18.85 12.90
C ILE A 370 2.16 -18.64 11.44
N ALA A 371 1.31 -19.01 10.47
CA ALA A 371 1.60 -18.82 9.05
C ALA A 371 1.83 -17.33 8.71
N ALA A 372 1.00 -16.44 9.23
CA ALA A 372 1.13 -15.00 9.02
C ALA A 372 2.43 -14.46 9.62
N ASP A 373 2.79 -14.94 10.80
CA ASP A 373 4.01 -14.57 11.50
C ASP A 373 5.27 -15.10 10.82
N CYS A 374 5.20 -16.29 10.20
CA CYS A 374 6.28 -16.83 9.39
C CYS A 374 6.49 -16.12 8.05
N GLY A 375 5.74 -15.05 7.76
CA GLY A 375 5.83 -14.36 6.47
C GLY A 375 5.20 -15.16 5.33
N MET A 376 4.22 -16.01 5.63
CA MET A 376 3.48 -16.82 4.64
C MET A 376 2.02 -16.32 4.52
N PRO A 377 1.77 -15.09 4.03
CA PRO A 377 0.43 -14.48 4.03
C PRO A 377 -0.58 -15.24 3.16
N GLY A 378 -0.14 -15.86 2.06
CA GLY A 378 -0.99 -16.72 1.24
C GLY A 378 -1.54 -17.91 2.03
N LEU A 379 -0.67 -18.65 2.72
CA LEU A 379 -1.09 -19.76 3.58
C LEU A 379 -2.02 -19.27 4.70
N ALA A 380 -1.69 -18.16 5.37
CA ALA A 380 -2.56 -17.62 6.42
C ALA A 380 -3.97 -17.28 5.91
N ALA A 381 -4.07 -16.67 4.72
CA ALA A 381 -5.35 -16.35 4.09
C ALA A 381 -6.11 -17.62 3.67
N ASP A 382 -5.42 -18.64 3.15
CA ASP A 382 -6.01 -19.93 2.80
C ASP A 382 -6.57 -20.65 4.04
N LEU A 383 -5.86 -20.62 5.17
CA LEU A 383 -6.31 -21.21 6.43
C LEU A 383 -7.56 -20.49 6.97
N CYS A 384 -7.57 -19.15 6.99
CA CYS A 384 -8.76 -18.38 7.38
C CYS A 384 -9.94 -18.67 6.44
N THR A 385 -9.69 -18.76 5.14
CA THR A 385 -10.71 -19.06 4.13
C THR A 385 -11.28 -20.46 4.29
N ARG A 386 -10.44 -21.47 4.54
CA ARG A 386 -10.85 -22.86 4.77
C ARG A 386 -11.71 -22.97 6.03
N GLN A 387 -11.28 -22.36 7.14
CA GLN A 387 -12.08 -22.29 8.37
C GLN A 387 -13.44 -21.60 8.14
N PHE A 388 -13.45 -20.47 7.43
CA PHE A 388 -14.68 -19.75 7.12
C PHE A 388 -15.66 -20.61 6.31
N ARG A 389 -15.19 -21.36 5.31
CA ARG A 389 -16.05 -22.22 4.49
C ARG A 389 -16.77 -23.29 5.31
N VAL A 390 -16.10 -23.85 6.31
CA VAL A 390 -16.71 -24.83 7.24
C VAL A 390 -17.86 -24.19 8.02
N PHE A 391 -17.65 -22.97 8.55
CA PHE A 391 -18.70 -22.24 9.24
C PHE A 391 -19.83 -21.80 8.32
N HIS A 392 -19.51 -21.26 7.14
CA HIS A 392 -20.48 -20.76 6.18
C HIS A 392 -21.41 -21.87 5.68
N ALA A 393 -20.92 -23.11 5.57
CA ALA A 393 -21.75 -24.27 5.26
C ALA A 393 -22.74 -24.62 6.39
N ALA A 394 -22.43 -24.24 7.63
CA ALA A 394 -23.29 -24.45 8.81
C ALA A 394 -24.21 -23.26 9.11
N TRP A 395 -24.17 -22.19 8.32
CA TRP A 395 -25.09 -21.06 8.49
C TRP A 395 -26.55 -21.47 8.19
N PRO A 396 -27.55 -21.00 8.97
CA PRO A 396 -27.45 -19.96 10.01
C PRO A 396 -26.88 -20.46 11.34
N VAL A 397 -26.17 -19.58 12.05
CA VAL A 397 -25.57 -19.86 13.37
C VAL A 397 -26.01 -18.83 14.43
N ALA A 398 -25.85 -19.18 15.71
CA ALA A 398 -26.32 -18.39 16.85
C ALA A 398 -25.25 -18.22 17.94
N GLY A 399 -25.40 -17.15 18.73
CA GLY A 399 -24.57 -16.79 19.87
C GLY A 399 -23.05 -16.79 19.60
N ARG A 400 -22.28 -17.44 20.49
CA ARG A 400 -20.81 -17.53 20.40
C ARG A 400 -20.32 -18.18 19.09
N THR A 401 -21.07 -19.12 18.53
CA THR A 401 -20.74 -19.73 17.22
C THR A 401 -20.91 -18.73 16.07
N ALA A 402 -21.88 -17.82 16.14
CA ALA A 402 -22.00 -16.75 15.15
C ALA A 402 -20.77 -15.82 15.19
N ILE A 403 -20.32 -15.44 16.39
CA ILE A 403 -19.07 -14.68 16.56
C ILE A 403 -17.88 -15.47 16.00
N ALA A 404 -17.73 -16.76 16.38
CA ALA A 404 -16.65 -17.61 15.90
C ALA A 404 -16.61 -17.72 14.37
N SER A 405 -17.78 -17.77 13.70
CA SER A 405 -17.86 -17.83 12.24
C SER A 405 -17.37 -16.57 11.52
N LEU A 406 -17.38 -15.41 12.19
CA LEU A 406 -16.91 -14.15 11.63
C LEU A 406 -15.42 -13.86 11.93
N GLN A 407 -14.83 -14.52 12.93
CA GLN A 407 -13.42 -14.34 13.29
C GLN A 407 -12.45 -14.57 12.11
N PRO A 408 -12.63 -15.57 11.23
CA PRO A 408 -11.74 -15.74 10.09
C PRO A 408 -11.78 -14.54 9.13
N LEU A 409 -12.95 -13.93 8.94
CA LEU A 409 -13.12 -12.73 8.11
C LEU A 409 -12.42 -11.51 8.74
N ALA A 410 -12.52 -11.35 10.07
CA ALA A 410 -11.77 -10.34 10.79
C ALA A 410 -10.24 -10.57 10.68
N ASN A 411 -9.80 -11.82 10.70
CA ASN A 411 -8.38 -12.17 10.51
C ASN A 411 -7.90 -11.84 9.09
N LEU A 412 -8.72 -12.03 8.05
CA LEU A 412 -8.40 -11.58 6.68
C LEU A 412 -8.23 -10.05 6.60
N ALA A 413 -9.05 -9.28 7.32
CA ALA A 413 -8.84 -7.83 7.42
C ALA A 413 -7.51 -7.48 8.11
N ARG A 414 -7.15 -8.19 9.18
CA ARG A 414 -5.85 -8.03 9.87
C ARG A 414 -4.67 -8.39 8.96
N LEU A 415 -4.81 -9.41 8.11
CA LEU A 415 -3.78 -9.76 7.10
C LEU A 415 -3.64 -8.66 6.05
N THR A 416 -4.74 -8.07 5.60
CA THR A 416 -4.74 -6.91 4.69
C THR A 416 -3.97 -5.73 5.29
N HIS A 417 -4.19 -5.45 6.58
CA HIS A 417 -3.42 -4.44 7.30
C HIS A 417 -1.91 -4.79 7.37
N ARG A 418 -1.57 -6.05 7.70
CA ARG A 418 -0.17 -6.52 7.73
C ARG A 418 0.52 -6.43 6.37
N ALA A 419 -0.23 -6.58 5.27
CA ALA A 419 0.27 -6.43 3.91
C ALA A 419 0.52 -4.96 3.49
N GLY A 420 0.25 -4.00 4.38
CA GLY A 420 0.49 -2.58 4.12
C GLY A 420 -0.74 -1.81 3.61
N ASP A 421 -1.93 -2.40 3.67
CA ASP A 421 -3.19 -1.75 3.30
C ASP A 421 -4.13 -1.54 4.51
N PRO A 422 -3.85 -0.56 5.39
CA PRO A 422 -4.71 -0.25 6.53
C PRO A 422 -6.10 0.26 6.13
N GLU A 423 -6.23 0.99 5.00
CA GLU A 423 -7.53 1.50 4.58
C GLU A 423 -8.42 0.37 4.07
N GLY A 424 -7.90 -0.55 3.25
CA GLY A 424 -8.63 -1.74 2.79
C GLY A 424 -9.02 -2.66 3.95
N ALA A 425 -8.17 -2.79 4.97
CA ALA A 425 -8.49 -3.52 6.19
C ALA A 425 -9.68 -2.89 6.95
N PHE A 426 -9.70 -1.55 7.09
CA PHE A 426 -10.82 -0.83 7.68
C PHE A 426 -12.11 -1.01 6.87
N GLN A 427 -12.03 -0.85 5.54
CA GLN A 427 -13.17 -1.02 4.64
C GLN A 427 -13.75 -2.43 4.73
N THR A 428 -12.90 -3.45 4.85
CA THR A 428 -13.32 -4.84 5.04
C THR A 428 -14.11 -5.02 6.34
N LEU A 429 -13.61 -4.49 7.46
CA LEU A 429 -14.34 -4.54 8.74
C LEU A 429 -15.66 -3.78 8.70
N HIS A 430 -15.68 -2.62 8.07
CA HIS A 430 -16.89 -1.80 7.93
C HIS A 430 -17.92 -2.46 7.00
N ALA A 431 -17.48 -3.12 5.92
CA ALA A 431 -18.36 -3.86 5.02
C ALA A 431 -18.91 -5.12 5.70
N LEU A 432 -18.09 -5.80 6.51
CA LEU A 432 -18.51 -6.92 7.35
C LEU A 432 -19.58 -6.47 8.35
N ASP A 433 -19.35 -5.38 9.08
CA ASP A 433 -20.30 -4.82 10.03
C ASP A 433 -21.63 -4.43 9.36
N HIS A 434 -21.56 -3.74 8.23
CA HIS A 434 -22.74 -3.36 7.46
C HIS A 434 -23.54 -4.60 7.02
N ALA A 435 -22.88 -5.61 6.46
CA ALA A 435 -23.53 -6.82 5.96
C ALA A 435 -24.17 -7.65 7.09
N VAL A 436 -23.53 -7.72 8.27
CA VAL A 436 -24.10 -8.40 9.44
C VAL A 436 -25.38 -7.71 9.93
N HIS A 437 -25.41 -6.38 9.94
CA HIS A 437 -26.57 -5.63 10.43
C HIS A 437 -27.72 -5.57 9.42
N HIS A 438 -27.41 -5.40 8.13
CA HIS A 438 -28.38 -5.08 7.09
C HIS A 438 -28.65 -6.23 6.11
N GLY A 439 -27.90 -7.33 6.19
CA GLY A 439 -27.92 -8.41 5.20
C GLY A 439 -27.21 -8.02 3.90
N GLY A 440 -27.49 -8.74 2.82
CA GLY A 440 -26.89 -8.52 1.51
C GLY A 440 -25.57 -9.24 1.32
N SER A 441 -24.89 -8.92 0.21
CA SER A 441 -23.62 -9.54 -0.16
C SER A 441 -22.45 -8.57 -0.02
N THR A 442 -21.32 -9.06 0.49
CA THR A 442 -20.04 -8.34 0.52
C THR A 442 -18.92 -9.23 -0.01
N VAL A 443 -17.84 -8.62 -0.50
CA VAL A 443 -16.65 -9.33 -0.96
C VAL A 443 -15.55 -9.13 0.06
N ILE A 444 -15.08 -10.22 0.68
CA ILE A 444 -13.99 -10.20 1.65
C ILE A 444 -12.85 -11.04 1.10
N HIS A 445 -11.69 -10.42 0.88
CA HIS A 445 -10.49 -11.07 0.33
C HIS A 445 -10.76 -11.86 -0.98
N GLY A 446 -11.59 -11.28 -1.87
CA GLY A 446 -11.98 -11.89 -3.15
C GLY A 446 -13.13 -12.90 -3.07
N ILE A 447 -13.66 -13.18 -1.88
CA ILE A 447 -14.74 -14.15 -1.67
C ILE A 447 -16.09 -13.40 -1.58
N PRO A 448 -17.02 -13.61 -2.52
CA PRO A 448 -18.38 -13.09 -2.38
C PRO A 448 -19.14 -13.89 -1.31
N ILE A 449 -19.71 -13.19 -0.33
CA ILE A 449 -20.40 -13.78 0.83
C ILE A 449 -21.76 -13.11 0.97
N SER A 450 -22.85 -13.89 0.98
CA SER A 450 -24.19 -13.42 1.32
C SER A 450 -24.45 -13.62 2.81
N PHE A 451 -24.84 -12.55 3.50
CA PHE A 451 -25.20 -12.54 4.91
C PHE A 451 -26.70 -12.75 5.16
N ASP A 452 -27.48 -13.00 4.09
CA ASP A 452 -28.94 -13.15 4.18
C ASP A 452 -29.36 -14.36 5.03
N ARG A 453 -28.48 -15.36 5.16
CA ARG A 453 -28.67 -16.55 5.99
C ARG A 453 -27.68 -16.66 7.16
N PHE A 454 -27.07 -15.55 7.58
CA PHE A 454 -26.03 -15.57 8.61
C PHE A 454 -26.57 -16.01 9.99
N THR A 455 -27.62 -15.36 10.49
CA THR A 455 -28.28 -15.71 11.76
C THR A 455 -29.78 -15.96 11.58
N ALA A 456 -30.35 -16.80 12.44
CA ALA A 456 -31.78 -17.13 12.40
C ALA A 456 -32.65 -16.05 13.04
N THR A 457 -32.18 -15.41 14.13
CA THR A 457 -32.97 -14.45 14.90
C THR A 457 -32.31 -13.08 15.01
N GLY A 458 -33.11 -12.07 15.39
CA GLY A 458 -32.60 -10.73 15.73
C GLY A 458 -31.84 -10.69 17.08
N THR A 459 -32.06 -11.65 17.98
CA THR A 459 -31.33 -11.74 19.26
C THR A 459 -29.88 -12.16 19.02
N ASP A 460 -29.65 -13.13 18.12
CA ASP A 460 -28.31 -13.56 17.71
C ASP A 460 -27.50 -12.39 17.13
N ARG A 461 -28.16 -11.48 16.40
CA ARG A 461 -27.50 -10.28 15.87
C ARG A 461 -26.98 -9.38 16.97
N LYS A 462 -27.65 -9.26 18.13
CA LYS A 462 -27.23 -8.35 19.21
C LYS A 462 -25.88 -8.75 19.82
N GLU A 463 -25.66 -10.05 20.06
CA GLU A 463 -24.38 -10.54 20.60
C GLU A 463 -23.24 -10.31 19.60
N VAL A 464 -23.52 -10.56 18.31
CA VAL A 464 -22.55 -10.28 17.23
C VAL A 464 -22.28 -8.79 17.11
N SER A 465 -23.30 -7.93 17.22
CA SER A 465 -23.15 -6.46 17.20
C SER A 465 -22.24 -5.96 18.32
N ALA A 466 -22.35 -6.51 19.54
CA ALA A 466 -21.47 -6.14 20.64
C ALA A 466 -20.01 -6.49 20.35
N TRP A 467 -19.75 -7.70 19.82
CA TRP A 467 -18.41 -8.12 19.41
C TRP A 467 -17.86 -7.26 18.25
N LEU A 468 -18.67 -6.97 17.24
CA LEU A 468 -18.29 -6.11 16.11
C LEU A 468 -17.99 -4.68 16.58
N ARG A 469 -18.75 -4.14 17.53
CA ARG A 469 -18.50 -2.81 18.12
C ARG A 469 -17.11 -2.77 18.76
N THR A 470 -16.72 -3.77 19.56
CA THR A 470 -15.36 -3.86 20.13
C THR A 470 -14.31 -4.03 19.03
N LEU A 471 -14.58 -4.85 18.01
CA LEU A 471 -13.66 -5.05 16.90
C LEU A 471 -13.41 -3.76 16.11
N LEU A 472 -14.47 -2.99 15.84
CA LEU A 472 -14.41 -1.70 15.16
C LEU A 472 -13.71 -0.65 16.04
N LEU A 473 -14.01 -0.60 17.33
CA LEU A 473 -13.33 0.30 18.27
C LEU A 473 -11.82 0.05 18.26
N ASP A 474 -11.39 -1.21 18.35
CA ASP A 474 -9.97 -1.52 18.51
C ASP A 474 -9.23 -1.57 17.16
N ASP A 475 -9.62 -2.51 16.29
CA ASP A 475 -8.91 -2.77 15.03
C ASP A 475 -9.24 -1.66 14.02
N GLY A 476 -10.50 -1.21 13.96
CA GLY A 476 -10.91 -0.12 13.07
C GLY A 476 -10.18 1.20 13.38
N THR A 477 -10.06 1.57 14.66
CA THR A 477 -9.30 2.76 15.09
C THR A 477 -7.82 2.63 14.76
N ARG A 478 -7.20 1.47 15.03
CA ARG A 478 -5.79 1.21 14.69
C ARG A 478 -5.54 1.27 13.19
N PHE A 479 -6.44 0.73 12.36
CA PHE A 479 -6.32 0.79 10.91
C PHE A 479 -6.38 2.23 10.39
N LEU A 480 -7.34 3.04 10.86
CA LEU A 480 -7.41 4.45 10.47
C LEU A 480 -6.21 5.27 10.96
N ALA A 481 -5.72 5.01 12.17
CA ALA A 481 -4.51 5.63 12.70
C ALA A 481 -3.26 5.25 11.87
N ALA A 482 -3.12 3.99 11.50
CA ALA A 482 -2.04 3.51 10.64
C ALA A 482 -2.09 4.10 9.22
N ALA A 483 -3.30 4.35 8.69
CA ALA A 483 -3.51 5.09 7.44
C ALA A 483 -3.19 6.60 7.56
N GLY A 484 -2.83 7.09 8.75
CA GLY A 484 -2.55 8.50 9.01
C GLY A 484 -3.79 9.38 9.13
N GLN A 485 -4.99 8.79 9.21
CA GLN A 485 -6.26 9.51 9.17
C GLN A 485 -6.81 9.79 10.57
N TRP A 486 -6.03 10.49 11.39
CA TRP A 486 -6.32 10.72 12.81
C TRP A 486 -7.70 11.31 13.09
N THR A 487 -8.15 12.26 12.26
CA THR A 487 -9.49 12.85 12.42
C THR A 487 -10.60 11.82 12.19
N ARG A 488 -10.46 10.93 11.18
CA ARG A 488 -11.39 9.81 10.98
C ARG A 488 -11.29 8.80 12.12
N ALA A 489 -10.07 8.47 12.57
CA ALA A 489 -9.85 7.55 13.68
C ALA A 489 -10.53 8.03 14.98
N ALA A 490 -10.42 9.32 15.31
CA ALA A 490 -11.06 9.90 16.49
C ALA A 490 -12.58 9.91 16.39
N ALA A 491 -13.13 10.31 15.25
CA ALA A 491 -14.58 10.28 15.03
C ALA A 491 -15.13 8.85 15.09
N HIS A 492 -14.44 7.91 14.44
CA HIS A 492 -14.77 6.48 14.44
C HIS A 492 -14.74 5.90 15.85
N ALA A 493 -13.64 6.06 16.58
CA ALA A 493 -13.51 5.55 17.94
C ALA A 493 -14.60 6.10 18.87
N ALA A 494 -14.92 7.39 18.78
CA ALA A 494 -15.98 8.01 19.58
C ALA A 494 -17.38 7.44 19.31
N MET A 495 -17.65 6.90 18.13
CA MET A 495 -18.93 6.23 17.82
C MET A 495 -19.07 4.86 18.52
N HIS A 496 -17.95 4.21 18.80
CA HIS A 496 -17.90 2.84 19.33
C HIS A 496 -17.49 2.76 20.81
N ASP A 497 -17.07 3.87 21.42
CA ASP A 497 -16.62 3.92 22.80
C ASP A 497 -17.80 4.04 23.78
N ASP A 498 -17.85 3.11 24.75
CA ASP A 498 -18.81 3.11 25.85
C ASP A 498 -18.25 3.75 27.13
N HIS A 499 -16.95 4.10 27.13
CA HIS A 499 -16.20 4.62 28.26
C HIS A 499 -15.49 5.93 27.91
N ALA A 500 -16.25 6.88 27.35
CA ALA A 500 -15.72 8.15 26.85
C ALA A 500 -14.95 8.97 27.89
N GLU A 501 -15.16 8.73 29.19
CA GLU A 501 -14.41 9.36 30.29
C GLU A 501 -12.98 8.84 30.45
N ARG A 502 -12.69 7.62 30.01
CA ARG A 502 -11.39 6.94 30.18
C ARG A 502 -10.37 7.43 29.16
N LEU A 503 -9.07 7.24 29.44
CA LEU A 503 -8.01 7.53 28.47
C LEU A 503 -7.77 6.34 27.52
N HIS A 504 -8.85 5.83 26.94
CA HIS A 504 -8.87 4.74 25.97
C HIS A 504 -8.67 5.27 24.54
N GLU A 505 -8.89 4.43 23.54
CA GLU A 505 -8.61 4.69 22.12
C GLU A 505 -9.23 5.99 21.61
N ALA A 506 -10.51 6.23 21.94
CA ALA A 506 -11.25 7.40 21.46
C ALA A 506 -10.66 8.70 22.00
N ARG A 507 -10.37 8.76 23.29
CA ARG A 507 -9.81 9.96 23.92
C ARG A 507 -8.35 10.17 23.54
N GLN A 508 -7.56 9.10 23.39
CA GLN A 508 -6.19 9.18 22.89
C GLN A 508 -6.15 9.74 21.45
N THR A 509 -6.96 9.19 20.54
CA THR A 509 -7.03 9.67 19.14
C THR A 509 -7.60 11.08 19.03
N GLN A 510 -8.54 11.46 19.90
CA GLN A 510 -9.04 12.82 20.02
C GLN A 510 -7.93 13.80 20.39
N VAL A 511 -7.13 13.50 21.41
CA VAL A 511 -5.99 14.34 21.84
C VAL A 511 -4.98 14.49 20.70
N ILE A 512 -4.57 13.38 20.06
CA ILE A 512 -3.62 13.43 18.93
C ILE A 512 -4.17 14.29 17.77
N THR A 513 -5.46 14.14 17.45
CA THR A 513 -6.12 14.94 16.41
C THR A 513 -6.14 16.42 16.75
N GLN A 514 -6.49 16.77 18.00
CA GLN A 514 -6.51 18.16 18.46
C GLN A 514 -5.12 18.80 18.36
N LEU A 515 -4.07 18.07 18.77
CA LEU A 515 -2.68 18.54 18.67
C LEU A 515 -2.26 18.77 17.22
N GLN A 516 -2.54 17.84 16.31
CA GLN A 516 -2.22 17.99 14.87
C GLN A 516 -2.99 19.14 14.20
N GLN A 517 -4.16 19.50 14.71
CA GLN A 517 -4.96 20.62 14.23
C GLN A 517 -4.55 21.98 14.84
N GLY A 518 -3.54 21.99 15.72
CA GLY A 518 -3.09 23.19 16.45
C GLY A 518 -4.00 23.60 17.61
N ARG A 519 -4.90 22.72 18.06
CA ARG A 519 -5.84 22.96 19.19
C ARG A 519 -5.21 22.52 20.50
N ALA A 520 -4.09 23.12 20.84
CA ALA A 520 -3.23 22.76 21.96
C ALA A 520 -3.98 22.79 23.32
N ASP A 521 -4.75 23.84 23.58
CA ASP A 521 -5.52 23.99 24.82
C ASP A 521 -6.63 22.94 24.95
N SER A 522 -7.33 22.63 23.85
CA SER A 522 -8.37 21.60 23.84
C SER A 522 -7.80 20.21 24.13
N ALA A 523 -6.60 19.92 23.63
CA ALA A 523 -5.89 18.67 23.92
C ALA A 523 -5.52 18.56 25.40
N LEU A 524 -5.01 19.63 26.01
CA LEU A 524 -4.70 19.65 27.44
C LEU A 524 -5.94 19.49 28.30
N GLU A 525 -7.05 20.16 27.97
CA GLU A 525 -8.30 20.02 28.72
C GLU A 525 -8.87 18.60 28.59
N THR A 526 -8.78 17.99 27.41
CA THR A 526 -9.18 16.60 27.18
C THR A 526 -8.36 15.63 28.04
N LEU A 527 -7.04 15.84 28.15
CA LEU A 527 -6.15 15.04 29.01
C LEU A 527 -6.42 15.25 30.50
N LYS A 528 -6.67 16.50 30.91
CA LYS A 528 -6.95 16.88 32.29
C LYS A 528 -8.24 16.22 32.81
N THR A 529 -9.27 16.23 31.98
CA THR A 529 -10.60 15.68 32.30
C THR A 529 -10.72 14.17 32.11
N ALA A 530 -9.72 13.52 31.50
CA ALA A 530 -9.72 12.07 31.34
C ALA A 530 -9.51 11.36 32.68
N THR A 531 -10.45 10.48 33.01
CA THR A 531 -10.36 9.54 34.14
C THR A 531 -9.26 8.53 33.84
N ARG A 532 -8.36 8.36 34.80
CA ARG A 532 -7.21 7.45 34.73
C ARG A 532 -7.25 6.57 35.97
N THR A 533 -7.43 5.28 35.78
CA THR A 533 -7.54 4.29 36.85
C THR A 533 -6.36 3.32 36.87
N GLU A 534 -5.73 3.11 35.72
CA GLU A 534 -4.64 2.15 35.55
C GLU A 534 -3.27 2.85 35.36
N PRO A 535 -2.16 2.23 35.82
CA PRO A 535 -0.81 2.77 35.60
C PRO A 535 -0.47 3.01 34.12
N TRP A 536 -0.97 2.18 33.22
CA TRP A 536 -0.73 2.35 31.79
C TRP A 536 -1.44 3.60 31.23
N GLU A 537 -2.62 3.97 31.74
CA GLU A 537 -3.32 5.20 31.35
C GLU A 537 -2.54 6.44 31.79
N GLN A 538 -1.89 6.38 32.96
CA GLN A 538 -1.03 7.45 33.45
C GLN A 538 0.21 7.63 32.55
N ALA A 539 0.83 6.52 32.13
CA ALA A 539 1.95 6.53 31.20
C ALA A 539 1.56 7.07 29.81
N VAL A 540 0.39 6.71 29.28
CA VAL A 540 -0.15 7.27 28.03
C VAL A 540 -0.37 8.77 28.15
N ALA A 541 -0.97 9.24 29.26
CA ALA A 541 -1.19 10.66 29.50
C ALA A 541 0.13 11.45 29.53
N ALA A 542 1.17 10.90 30.16
CA ALA A 542 2.49 11.51 30.19
C ALA A 542 3.12 11.62 28.78
N CYS A 543 3.00 10.57 27.97
CA CYS A 543 3.46 10.60 26.57
C CYS A 543 2.71 11.63 25.73
N LEU A 544 1.38 11.71 25.84
CA LEU A 544 0.56 12.68 25.11
C LEU A 544 0.85 14.12 25.54
N ARG A 545 1.09 14.36 26.83
CA ARG A 545 1.54 15.66 27.33
C ARG A 545 2.92 16.04 26.81
N THR A 546 3.86 15.09 26.80
CA THR A 546 5.21 15.30 26.22
C THR A 546 5.13 15.59 24.72
N TYR A 547 4.25 14.90 24.00
CA TYR A 547 4.01 15.16 22.58
C TYR A 547 3.44 16.58 22.35
N HIS A 548 2.48 17.00 23.19
CA HIS A 548 2.00 18.38 23.21
C HIS A 548 3.14 19.39 23.45
N ASP A 549 3.94 19.19 24.49
CA ASP A 549 5.03 20.11 24.84
C ASP A 549 6.11 20.15 23.75
N ALA A 550 6.43 19.00 23.13
CA ALA A 550 7.38 18.91 22.03
C ALA A 550 6.91 19.66 20.77
N LEU A 551 5.63 19.52 20.39
CA LEU A 551 5.05 20.23 19.25
C LEU A 551 5.02 21.75 19.44
N ASN A 552 4.90 22.21 20.69
CA ASN A 552 4.84 23.63 21.03
C ASN A 552 6.19 24.20 21.51
N HIS A 553 7.28 23.42 21.42
CA HIS A 553 8.63 23.81 21.88
C HIS A 553 8.68 24.22 23.37
N HIS A 554 7.87 23.58 24.21
CA HIS A 554 7.78 23.82 25.66
C HIS A 554 8.33 22.67 26.51
N LEU A 555 8.87 21.61 25.90
CA LEU A 555 9.37 20.46 26.64
C LEU A 555 10.59 20.84 27.49
N THR A 556 10.52 20.58 28.79
CA THR A 556 11.63 20.79 29.73
C THR A 556 12.33 19.47 30.06
N THR A 557 13.57 19.54 30.56
CA THR A 557 14.30 18.36 31.05
C THR A 557 13.56 17.68 32.20
N ASP A 558 12.96 18.43 33.13
CA ASP A 558 12.16 17.87 34.22
C ASP A 558 10.87 17.20 33.72
N GLY A 559 10.21 17.81 32.72
CA GLY A 559 9.04 17.23 32.06
C GLY A 559 9.38 15.92 31.34
N ALA A 560 10.49 15.90 30.61
CA ALA A 560 11.02 14.70 29.97
C ALA A 560 11.34 13.59 30.99
N ALA A 561 12.01 13.93 32.11
CA ALA A 561 12.31 12.99 33.18
C ALA A 561 11.04 12.44 33.86
N ALA A 562 10.03 13.28 34.09
CA ALA A 562 8.75 12.87 34.66
C ALA A 562 8.03 11.84 33.78
N THR A 563 8.04 12.04 32.46
CA THR A 563 7.47 11.09 31.51
C THR A 563 8.20 9.75 31.54
N LEU A 564 9.53 9.76 31.54
CA LEU A 564 10.32 8.53 31.63
C LEU A 564 10.07 7.77 32.94
N ASN A 565 9.90 8.47 34.06
CA ASN A 565 9.53 7.87 35.34
C ASN A 565 8.13 7.22 35.31
N ALA A 566 7.14 7.91 34.73
CA ALA A 566 5.79 7.38 34.57
C ALA A 566 5.77 6.09 33.72
N ILE A 567 6.54 6.05 32.63
CA ILE A 567 6.74 4.85 31.81
C ILE A 567 7.33 3.71 32.64
N GLN A 568 8.40 3.96 33.38
CA GLN A 568 9.06 2.93 34.19
C GLN A 568 8.14 2.37 35.28
N GLN A 569 7.34 3.23 35.91
CA GLN A 569 6.35 2.81 36.90
C GLN A 569 5.28 1.92 36.26
N ALA A 570 4.70 2.33 35.14
CA ALA A 570 3.71 1.53 34.42
C ALA A 570 4.28 0.18 33.97
N HIS A 571 5.52 0.16 33.44
CA HIS A 571 6.18 -1.05 33.00
C HIS A 571 6.34 -2.08 34.13
N ARG A 572 6.71 -1.64 35.34
CA ARG A 572 6.87 -2.52 36.51
C ARG A 572 5.54 -3.05 37.06
N SER A 573 4.44 -2.32 36.85
CA SER A 573 3.12 -2.69 37.36
C SER A 573 2.33 -3.60 36.42
N LEU A 574 2.74 -3.72 35.15
CA LEU A 574 2.01 -4.51 34.16
C LEU A 574 2.32 -6.01 34.29
N ALA A 575 1.29 -6.83 34.11
CA ALA A 575 1.46 -8.27 33.93
C ALA A 575 2.25 -8.58 32.65
N PRO A 576 2.89 -9.77 32.52
CA PRO A 576 3.66 -10.14 31.33
C PRO A 576 2.88 -9.97 30.01
N SER A 577 1.58 -10.23 30.02
CA SER A 577 0.70 -10.05 28.85
C SER A 577 0.58 -8.58 28.37
N GLY A 578 0.87 -7.60 29.22
CA GLY A 578 0.89 -6.17 28.87
C GLY A 578 2.24 -5.67 28.34
N MET A 579 3.26 -6.54 28.27
CA MET A 579 4.64 -6.15 27.98
C MET A 579 4.80 -5.53 26.59
N LEU A 580 4.17 -6.08 25.54
CA LEU A 580 4.28 -5.54 24.18
C LEU A 580 3.73 -4.11 24.08
N PHE A 581 2.58 -3.84 24.70
CA PHE A 581 2.02 -2.48 24.80
C PHE A 581 2.99 -1.54 25.52
N SER A 582 3.55 -2.00 26.64
CA SER A 582 4.51 -1.24 27.42
C SER A 582 5.78 -0.90 26.65
N ILE A 583 6.35 -1.86 25.92
CA ILE A 583 7.53 -1.65 25.06
C ILE A 583 7.23 -0.60 24.00
N ARG A 584 6.12 -0.71 23.28
CA ARG A 584 5.70 0.28 22.25
C ARG A 584 5.61 1.68 22.84
N LEU A 585 4.93 1.82 23.97
CA LEU A 585 4.77 3.11 24.63
C LEU A 585 6.09 3.68 25.16
N ALA A 586 6.96 2.82 25.69
CA ALA A 586 8.26 3.22 26.22
C ALA A 586 9.23 3.67 25.12
N LEU A 587 9.19 3.03 23.94
CA LEU A 587 9.96 3.44 22.76
C LEU A 587 9.53 4.82 22.25
N ILE A 588 8.22 5.10 22.25
CA ILE A 588 7.68 6.43 21.93
C ILE A 588 8.18 7.47 22.92
N ALA A 589 8.11 7.19 24.22
CA ALA A 589 8.59 8.10 25.24
C ALA A 589 10.09 8.39 25.06
N ALA A 590 10.90 7.36 24.86
CA ALA A 590 12.34 7.50 24.65
C ALA A 590 12.66 8.38 23.43
N ASP A 591 11.86 8.30 22.36
CA ASP A 591 12.01 9.15 21.18
C ASP A 591 11.54 10.60 21.43
N LEU A 592 10.40 10.80 22.11
CA LEU A 592 9.89 12.13 22.45
C LEU A 592 10.84 12.90 23.39
N THR A 593 11.52 12.19 24.30
CA THR A 593 12.37 12.81 25.33
C THR A 593 13.85 12.84 24.97
N ALA A 594 14.26 12.27 23.82
CA ALA A 594 15.67 12.04 23.49
C ALA A 594 16.52 13.32 23.51
N GLU A 595 15.96 14.45 23.07
CA GLU A 595 16.66 15.74 23.01
C GLU A 595 16.84 16.39 24.38
N HIS A 596 15.88 16.17 25.30
CA HIS A 596 15.80 16.90 26.57
C HIS A 596 16.29 16.07 27.76
N ALA A 597 16.34 14.74 27.63
CA ALA A 597 16.82 13.80 28.64
C ALA A 597 17.59 12.62 28.00
N PRO A 598 18.69 12.88 27.25
CA PRO A 598 19.35 11.87 26.42
C PRO A 598 19.87 10.66 27.20
N GLN A 599 20.45 10.87 28.39
CA GLN A 599 20.98 9.78 29.22
C GLN A 599 19.87 8.87 29.74
N GLN A 600 18.77 9.44 30.24
CA GLN A 600 17.64 8.66 30.77
C GLN A 600 16.88 7.94 29.65
N ALA A 601 16.70 8.59 28.49
CA ALA A 601 16.13 7.97 27.30
C ALA A 601 17.00 6.80 26.82
N GLN A 602 18.32 6.95 26.86
CA GLN A 602 19.27 5.87 26.54
C GLN A 602 19.15 4.70 27.52
N THR A 603 19.15 4.97 28.82
CA THR A 603 18.97 3.94 29.85
C THR A 603 17.65 3.19 29.68
N LEU A 604 16.56 3.90 29.37
CA LEU A 604 15.27 3.26 29.08
C LEU A 604 15.38 2.32 27.87
N ARG A 605 15.99 2.75 26.76
CA ARG A 605 16.21 1.88 25.59
C ARG A 605 17.01 0.64 25.94
N THR A 606 18.12 0.78 26.65
CA THR A 606 18.94 -0.37 27.09
C THR A 606 18.13 -1.35 27.94
N ASN A 607 17.35 -0.85 28.90
CA ASN A 607 16.50 -1.69 29.74
C ASN A 607 15.42 -2.42 28.92
N LEU A 608 14.82 -1.77 27.92
CA LEU A 608 13.84 -2.40 27.04
C LEU A 608 14.44 -3.51 26.17
N ILE A 609 15.66 -3.28 25.65
CA ILE A 609 16.40 -4.29 24.88
C ILE A 609 16.66 -5.52 25.75
N GLN A 610 17.16 -5.30 26.98
CA GLN A 610 17.43 -6.39 27.92
C GLN A 610 16.14 -7.12 28.33
N ALA A 611 15.08 -6.38 28.68
CA ALA A 611 13.79 -6.96 29.02
C ALA A 611 13.21 -7.81 27.89
N ALA A 612 13.34 -7.36 26.64
CA ALA A 612 12.92 -8.15 25.48
C ALA A 612 13.74 -9.43 25.31
N ALA A 613 15.07 -9.38 25.52
CA ALA A 613 15.92 -10.56 25.47
C ALA A 613 15.59 -11.58 26.58
N ASP A 614 15.30 -11.09 27.79
CA ASP A 614 14.97 -11.93 28.95
C ASP A 614 13.54 -12.50 28.88
N SER A 615 12.63 -11.85 28.15
CA SER A 615 11.22 -12.23 28.09
C SER A 615 10.94 -13.57 27.40
N GLN A 616 11.87 -14.04 26.54
CA GLN A 616 11.64 -15.15 25.60
C GLN A 616 10.40 -14.96 24.70
N ASP A 617 9.96 -13.72 24.50
CA ASP A 617 8.83 -13.36 23.63
C ASP A 617 9.36 -12.75 22.33
N ALA A 618 9.25 -13.50 21.24
CA ALA A 618 9.75 -13.06 19.94
C ALA A 618 9.02 -11.81 19.41
N TYR A 619 7.79 -11.51 19.84
CA TYR A 619 7.11 -10.28 19.44
C TYR A 619 7.71 -9.05 20.12
N ALA A 620 8.09 -9.16 21.38
CA ALA A 620 8.82 -8.10 22.09
C ALA A 620 10.17 -7.85 21.42
N ALA A 621 10.91 -8.92 21.09
CA ALA A 621 12.17 -8.83 20.37
C ALA A 621 12.01 -8.15 18.99
N ARG A 622 10.96 -8.48 18.24
CA ARG A 622 10.69 -7.88 16.93
C ARG A 622 10.42 -6.38 17.05
N GLU A 623 9.59 -5.98 18.01
CA GLU A 623 9.25 -4.57 18.22
C GLU A 623 10.50 -3.73 18.51
N VAL A 624 11.40 -4.26 19.33
CA VAL A 624 12.69 -3.63 19.68
C VAL A 624 13.61 -3.56 18.46
N LEU A 625 13.76 -4.65 17.69
CA LEU A 625 14.64 -4.70 16.51
C LEU A 625 14.18 -3.80 15.36
N HIS A 626 12.87 -3.72 15.13
CA HIS A 626 12.29 -2.88 14.07
C HIS A 626 12.29 -1.40 14.42
N HIS A 627 12.62 -1.04 15.66
CA HIS A 627 12.65 0.35 16.09
C HIS A 627 13.94 1.06 15.59
N PRO A 628 13.85 2.13 14.76
CA PRO A 628 15.01 2.72 14.08
C PRO A 628 16.14 3.23 14.98
N ASN A 629 15.80 3.69 16.18
CA ASN A 629 16.76 4.22 17.14
C ASN A 629 17.39 3.14 18.04
N VAL A 630 16.78 1.96 18.09
CA VAL A 630 17.28 0.85 18.93
C VAL A 630 18.26 -0.02 18.17
N SER A 631 17.94 -0.36 16.91
CA SER A 631 18.84 -1.14 16.04
C SER A 631 20.22 -0.52 15.84
N LYS A 632 20.35 0.80 15.99
CA LYS A 632 21.63 1.53 15.92
C LYS A 632 22.47 1.46 17.19
N GLN A 633 21.86 1.11 18.32
CA GLN A 633 22.43 1.29 19.66
C GLN A 633 22.64 -0.03 20.42
N ALA A 634 21.88 -1.07 20.08
CA ALA A 634 22.03 -2.39 20.70
C ALA A 634 23.43 -2.95 20.42
N ASP A 635 24.06 -3.55 21.43
CA ASP A 635 25.32 -4.24 21.23
C ASP A 635 25.14 -5.47 20.33
N PRO A 636 26.20 -5.94 19.64
CA PRO A 636 26.07 -7.07 18.71
C PRO A 636 25.60 -8.37 19.35
N ALA A 637 25.97 -8.63 20.61
CA ALA A 637 25.61 -9.87 21.29
C ALA A 637 24.12 -9.89 21.63
N THR A 638 23.59 -8.78 22.16
CA THR A 638 22.16 -8.67 22.46
C THR A 638 21.32 -8.61 21.18
N THR A 639 21.79 -7.93 20.14
CA THR A 639 21.14 -7.94 18.82
C THR A 639 21.04 -9.36 18.26
N GLN A 640 22.12 -10.14 18.39
CA GLN A 640 22.12 -11.53 17.97
C GLN A 640 21.18 -12.39 18.82
N ALA A 641 21.12 -12.18 20.14
CA ALA A 641 20.18 -12.89 21.02
C ALA A 641 18.72 -12.61 20.63
N LEU A 642 18.37 -11.34 20.36
CA LEU A 642 17.02 -10.97 19.89
C LEU A 642 16.71 -11.58 18.53
N ARG A 643 17.65 -11.60 17.58
CA ARG A 643 17.47 -12.26 16.27
C ARG A 643 17.26 -13.76 16.41
N THR A 644 18.02 -14.41 17.29
CA THR A 644 17.83 -15.84 17.59
C THR A 644 16.41 -16.11 18.12
N LEU A 645 15.82 -15.22 18.92
CA LEU A 645 14.42 -15.36 19.34
C LEU A 645 13.45 -15.29 18.15
N LEU A 646 13.65 -14.36 17.21
CA LEU A 646 12.85 -14.27 15.99
C LEU A 646 12.98 -15.53 15.13
N ASP A 647 14.21 -15.98 14.90
CA ASP A 647 14.51 -17.15 14.08
C ASP A 647 13.91 -18.43 14.70
N ASN A 648 14.07 -18.62 16.01
CA ASN A 648 13.50 -19.77 16.73
C ASN A 648 11.97 -19.75 16.71
N ALA A 649 11.35 -18.58 16.81
CA ALA A 649 9.90 -18.40 16.69
C ALA A 649 9.38 -18.47 15.24
N GLY A 650 10.30 -18.53 14.27
CA GLY A 650 10.02 -18.55 12.84
C GLY A 650 9.46 -17.23 12.32
N LEU A 651 9.66 -16.10 12.99
CA LEU A 651 9.11 -14.81 12.56
C LEU A 651 9.78 -14.33 11.27
N GLU A 652 8.97 -13.96 10.28
CA GLU A 652 9.34 -13.26 9.05
C GLU A 652 10.35 -13.99 8.16
N GLN A 653 10.44 -15.31 8.28
CA GLN A 653 11.36 -16.16 7.52
C GLN A 653 10.91 -16.41 6.07
N GLY A 654 9.66 -16.13 5.75
CA GLY A 654 9.03 -16.43 4.45
C GLY A 654 8.71 -17.91 4.23
N HIS A 655 9.09 -18.79 5.17
CA HIS A 655 8.86 -20.23 5.10
C HIS A 655 8.72 -20.85 6.50
N MET A 656 8.20 -22.08 6.53
CA MET A 656 8.16 -22.94 7.72
C MET A 656 8.95 -24.23 7.42
N PRO A 657 9.77 -24.75 8.36
CA PRO A 657 10.44 -26.04 8.17
C PRO A 657 9.43 -27.15 7.84
N THR A 658 9.72 -27.97 6.82
CA THR A 658 8.79 -28.98 6.29
C THR A 658 8.17 -29.89 7.35
N PRO A 659 8.92 -30.43 8.34
CA PRO A 659 8.31 -31.28 9.38
C PRO A 659 7.26 -30.54 10.21
N LEU A 660 7.48 -29.25 10.51
CA LEU A 660 6.56 -28.42 11.27
C LEU A 660 5.35 -28.01 10.43
N LEU A 661 5.54 -27.72 9.14
CA LEU A 661 4.43 -27.43 8.24
C LEU A 661 3.52 -28.65 8.05
N THR A 662 4.11 -29.84 7.86
CA THR A 662 3.35 -31.09 7.76
C THR A 662 2.55 -31.34 9.04
N ASP A 663 3.15 -31.14 10.21
CA ASP A 663 2.47 -31.31 11.49
C ASP A 663 1.34 -30.29 11.71
N LEU A 664 1.58 -29.02 11.34
CA LEU A 664 0.58 -27.97 11.38
C LEU A 664 -0.63 -28.35 10.51
N MET A 665 -0.40 -28.79 9.28
CA MET A 665 -1.46 -29.19 8.35
C MET A 665 -2.21 -30.44 8.83
N ALA A 666 -1.49 -31.46 9.33
CA ALA A 666 -2.11 -32.65 9.90
C ALA A 666 -3.00 -32.33 11.11
N SER A 667 -2.58 -31.38 11.96
CA SER A 667 -3.39 -30.91 13.07
C SER A 667 -4.71 -30.27 12.59
N LEU A 668 -4.68 -29.55 11.46
CA LEU A 668 -5.88 -28.96 10.88
C LEU A 668 -6.78 -30.00 10.20
N ASP A 669 -6.21 -31.04 9.61
CA ASP A 669 -6.97 -32.18 9.08
C ASP A 669 -7.66 -32.99 10.19
N THR A 670 -7.18 -32.90 11.43
CA THR A 670 -7.89 -33.38 12.64
C THR A 670 -8.95 -32.39 13.12
N ALA A 671 -8.65 -31.09 13.12
CA ALA A 671 -9.55 -30.06 13.64
C ALA A 671 -10.78 -29.81 12.75
N GLU A 672 -10.65 -29.93 11.43
CA GLU A 672 -11.76 -29.66 10.49
C GLU A 672 -12.96 -30.61 10.65
N PRO A 673 -12.77 -31.94 10.69
CA PRO A 673 -13.88 -32.86 10.88
C PRO A 673 -14.50 -32.70 12.27
N ALA A 674 -13.69 -32.36 13.30
CA ALA A 674 -14.21 -32.07 14.64
C ALA A 674 -15.12 -30.85 14.64
N LEU A 675 -14.70 -29.75 14.01
CA LEU A 675 -15.51 -28.54 13.85
C LEU A 675 -16.80 -28.83 13.08
N THR A 676 -16.72 -29.55 11.97
CA THR A 676 -17.88 -29.90 11.13
C THR A 676 -18.91 -30.74 11.88
N ARG A 677 -18.46 -31.75 12.65
CA ARG A 677 -19.35 -32.58 13.48
C ARG A 677 -20.03 -31.76 14.58
N ALA A 678 -19.27 -30.93 15.28
CA ALA A 678 -19.78 -30.10 16.37
C ALA A 678 -20.82 -29.08 15.86
N LEU A 679 -20.58 -28.47 14.70
CA LEU A 679 -21.55 -27.58 14.05
C LEU A 679 -22.83 -28.31 13.62
N SER A 680 -22.69 -29.53 13.08
CA SER A 680 -23.84 -30.34 12.64
C SER A 680 -24.73 -30.77 13.81
N ALA A 681 -24.13 -31.13 14.95
CA ALA A 681 -24.87 -31.50 16.17
C ALA A 681 -25.79 -30.36 16.64
N ARG A 682 -25.36 -29.10 16.51
CA ARG A 682 -26.16 -27.92 16.87
C ARG A 682 -27.33 -27.61 15.92
N THR A 683 -27.30 -28.13 14.70
CA THR A 683 -28.41 -27.93 13.74
C THR A 683 -29.53 -28.95 13.92
N SER A 684 -29.30 -30.00 14.72
CA SER A 684 -30.28 -31.06 15.01
C SER A 684 -31.03 -30.85 16.33
N GLU A 685 -30.59 -29.89 17.15
CA GLU A 685 -31.30 -29.34 18.32
C GLU A 685 -32.04 -28.07 17.92
#